data_AF-A0A9W9E271-F1
#
_entry.id   AF-A0A9W9E271-F1
#
_cell.length_a   1.000
_cell.length_b   1.000
_cell.length_c   1.000
_cell.angle_alpha   90.00
_cell.angle_beta   90.00
_cell.angle_gamma   90.00
#
_symmetry.space_group_name_H-M   'P 1'
#
loop_
_entity.id
_entity.type
_entity.pdbx_description
1 polymer ?
#
loop_
_entity_poly.entity_id
_entity_poly.type
_entity_poly.pdbx_seq_one_letter_code
_entity_poly.pdbx_strand_id
1 'polypeptide(L)'
;MNVIGDLGLFKAACDYFSRKPPEKPAEPVSLKSQTLAAWVRADAFLQSDANESDEPEPEDIARALRVFEQYVQYSSDGKSDSLTEQGLRQDVSYPKLHAMISNPNTPIRTSKRKRESDAVLEEFSNLDRGAKMRRVLPPREDPNAIDNFDKDPDADFAVRMRKHLVSLDNALRQHWVCVCQRCSGLSVRLSLPQQNKDFNVETSFEVFFGVRAPGETALQEAKITIKDIHNSRMRSASEPVVSTTPEFVHLCQSITESLGQQNCLHLALEGGIFQRLRPQPKTFGGDQMSRTVSLSALFQRQQELRGKSALPLKGKRILAVTLAAALLPFLETPWIQPSFNHSHILFVDPLEDGQLPDITKPFLAMEHVPIIAAGRAANGVNADSSKHNVHPNASVLALGILLCELHYCTPIELMGDDPHGTRNVNSDYYTCLKLLNNLEADAGRDYFLATRACLRWEYLPPGQDAAFESDDVQRLFYQNVIKRLEAEIFKSWGLRMENLGSLDPQQNQLCWGPFGQEVVRHETAKVEISDNGSRAIPYRSMSDATPAAYTTLAPDTVPRATGSRQPSPNPQFRAQLVEKSLYFFDASHQAGNGQESPLSIQWMDNLLASIYTHVDPFDAFEPGTRTFEPVRIAILDSGWDPENPLLMTDQGQDPRIRNWQSFVSGKENDTRDEIGHGTHALGLLLKVATCAEVYVARVAGRETLDRGTYDDIAKAIEHAVDVWNVDIISMSFGIREYNKPMQVAISKALANQTLLFAAASNDGANLGRAFPAKYPSVFCIHSTDGNGNPSTFNPTADDKDVNFSLLGENVSSHWPIGKNGHFEHVNVMSGTSVATPIAAGLAASILSFVRQQEQHMPPGGDLLGPWLKDVHSMDEVLKSMVKQRRGQGYDYITPHTLFDRKSTREEVYNKIKSIRKHLYD
;
A
#
# COMPACT_ATOMS: atom_id res chain seq x y z
N MET A 1 62.57 -11.60 26.61
CA MET A 1 63.37 -10.63 25.84
C MET A 1 62.79 -10.51 24.43
N ASN A 2 62.09 -9.41 24.15
CA ASN A 2 62.21 -8.53 22.96
C ASN A 2 63.08 -9.02 21.79
N VAL A 3 62.74 -8.88 20.49
CA VAL A 3 62.13 -7.73 19.79
C VAL A 3 61.78 -8.09 18.31
N ILE A 4 60.62 -7.60 17.86
CA ILE A 4 60.28 -6.87 16.60
C ILE A 4 60.73 -7.41 15.22
N GLY A 5 59.73 -7.68 14.36
CA GLY A 5 59.86 -7.65 12.90
C GLY A 5 58.67 -8.34 12.21
N ASP A 6 57.71 -7.55 11.69
CA ASP A 6 56.76 -7.89 10.59
C ASP A 6 55.36 -7.27 10.71
N LEU A 7 55.25 -6.02 11.16
CA LEU A 7 54.01 -5.24 11.08
C LEU A 7 54.01 -4.16 9.97
N GLY A 8 54.94 -4.25 9.02
CA GLY A 8 55.10 -3.25 7.94
C GLY A 8 54.47 -3.65 6.60
N LEU A 9 54.34 -4.94 6.30
CA LEU A 9 53.92 -5.42 4.98
C LEU A 9 52.41 -5.60 4.82
N PHE A 10 51.68 -5.83 5.92
CA PHE A 10 50.22 -6.03 5.86
C PHE A 10 49.43 -4.71 5.69
N LYS A 11 50.01 -3.58 6.07
CA LYS A 11 49.37 -2.26 5.94
C LYS A 11 49.47 -1.67 4.53
N ALA A 12 50.45 -2.11 3.73
CA ALA A 12 50.60 -1.69 2.33
C ALA A 12 49.69 -2.47 1.36
N ALA A 13 49.25 -3.68 1.73
CA ALA A 13 48.36 -4.50 0.90
C ALA A 13 46.87 -4.10 1.03
N CYS A 14 46.44 -3.60 2.20
CA CYS A 14 45.05 -3.21 2.44
C CYS A 14 44.65 -1.85 1.82
N ASP A 15 45.61 -0.97 1.51
CA ASP A 15 45.35 0.31 0.84
C ASP A 15 45.19 0.18 -0.69
N TYR A 16 45.50 -0.99 -1.27
CA TYR A 16 45.32 -1.24 -2.71
C TYR A 16 43.90 -1.72 -3.06
N PHE A 17 43.16 -2.31 -2.11
CA PHE A 17 41.80 -2.83 -2.34
C PHE A 17 40.66 -1.86 -1.98
N SER A 18 40.97 -0.63 -1.51
CA SER A 18 39.97 0.37 -1.09
C SER A 18 39.69 1.47 -2.13
N ARG A 19 40.06 1.29 -3.40
CA ARG A 19 39.72 2.23 -4.47
C ARG A 19 38.47 1.76 -5.22
N LYS A 20 37.32 2.37 -4.89
CA LYS A 20 36.11 2.32 -5.72
C LYS A 20 36.44 2.74 -7.16
N PRO A 21 36.01 2.01 -8.21
CA PRO A 21 36.09 2.52 -9.57
C PRO A 21 35.18 3.75 -9.72
N PRO A 22 35.54 4.74 -10.55
CA PRO A 22 34.67 5.88 -10.81
C PRO A 22 33.39 5.42 -11.50
N GLU A 23 32.25 5.99 -11.08
CA GLU A 23 30.94 5.80 -11.69
C GLU A 23 31.01 6.10 -13.19
N LYS A 24 30.47 5.19 -14.01
CA LYS A 24 30.24 5.46 -15.43
C LYS A 24 29.23 6.62 -15.53
N PRO A 25 29.42 7.59 -16.44
CA PRO A 25 28.41 8.62 -16.67
C PRO A 25 27.09 7.97 -17.12
N ALA A 26 25.99 8.48 -16.57
CA ALA A 26 24.64 8.08 -16.90
C ALA A 26 24.40 8.14 -18.42
N GLU A 27 23.64 7.18 -18.95
CA GLU A 27 23.18 7.24 -20.34
C GLU A 27 22.41 8.55 -20.59
N PRO A 28 22.61 9.23 -21.73
CA PRO A 28 21.94 10.48 -22.01
C PRO A 28 20.43 10.26 -22.13
N VAL A 29 19.68 11.03 -21.33
CA VAL A 29 18.22 11.17 -21.39
C VAL A 29 17.78 11.39 -22.84
N SER A 30 16.71 10.69 -23.27
CA SER A 30 16.26 10.75 -24.67
C SER A 30 16.01 12.19 -25.13
N LEU A 31 16.37 12.50 -26.38
CA LEU A 31 16.24 13.82 -26.99
C LEU A 31 14.81 14.39 -26.88
N LYS A 32 13.79 13.52 -26.85
CA LYS A 32 12.38 13.88 -26.66
C LYS A 32 12.11 14.50 -25.28
N SER A 33 12.70 13.96 -24.21
CA SER A 33 12.52 14.48 -22.85
C SER A 33 13.25 15.81 -22.65
N GLN A 34 14.42 15.98 -23.28
CA GLN A 34 15.15 17.26 -23.26
C GLN A 34 14.40 18.37 -24.02
N THR A 35 13.76 18.02 -25.15
CA THR A 35 12.94 18.96 -25.93
C THR A 35 11.68 19.37 -25.18
N LEU A 36 11.02 18.43 -24.48
CA LEU A 36 9.85 18.72 -23.65
C LEU A 36 10.20 19.60 -22.44
N ALA A 37 11.33 19.33 -21.77
CA ALA A 37 11.81 20.12 -20.64
C ALA A 37 12.31 21.52 -21.03
N ALA A 38 12.86 21.69 -22.25
CA ALA A 38 13.20 23.01 -22.79
C ALA A 38 11.93 23.81 -23.12
N TRP A 39 10.89 23.13 -23.60
CA TRP A 39 9.61 23.74 -23.91
C TRP A 39 8.86 24.22 -22.65
N VAL A 40 8.82 23.41 -21.58
CA VAL A 40 8.22 23.81 -20.28
C VAL A 40 8.93 25.02 -19.67
N ARG A 41 10.27 25.09 -19.80
CA ARG A 41 11.06 26.25 -19.34
C ARG A 41 10.80 27.51 -20.16
N ALA A 42 10.62 27.38 -21.48
CA ALA A 42 10.28 28.50 -22.35
C ALA A 42 8.84 28.99 -22.12
N ASP A 43 7.88 28.08 -21.90
CA ASP A 43 6.49 28.44 -21.60
C ASP A 43 6.35 29.10 -20.23
N ALA A 44 7.08 28.61 -19.21
CA ALA A 44 7.12 29.23 -17.88
C ALA A 44 7.72 30.65 -17.92
N PHE A 45 8.75 30.88 -18.73
CA PHE A 45 9.36 32.19 -18.93
C PHE A 45 8.48 33.16 -19.73
N LEU A 46 7.72 32.66 -20.71
CA LEU A 46 6.80 33.48 -21.52
C LEU A 46 5.50 33.81 -20.77
N GLN A 47 5.10 33.00 -19.79
CA GLN A 47 3.89 33.22 -18.99
C GLN A 47 4.12 34.05 -17.72
N SER A 48 5.37 34.30 -17.30
CA SER A 48 5.65 35.15 -16.14
C SER A 48 5.42 36.64 -16.41
N ASP A 49 5.56 37.09 -17.66
CA ASP A 49 5.58 38.53 -17.99
C ASP A 49 4.43 38.98 -18.92
N ALA A 50 3.48 38.09 -19.26
CA ALA A 50 2.43 38.43 -20.22
C ALA A 50 1.26 39.25 -19.66
N ASN A 51 1.25 39.60 -18.36
CA ASN A 51 0.16 40.39 -17.77
C ASN A 51 0.66 41.34 -16.67
N GLU A 52 1.42 42.36 -17.06
CA GLU A 52 1.33 43.72 -16.51
C GLU A 52 2.17 44.66 -17.40
N SER A 53 1.53 45.26 -18.40
CA SER A 53 1.88 46.51 -19.13
C SER A 53 3.32 46.88 -19.58
N ASP A 54 4.36 46.09 -19.34
CA ASP A 54 5.72 46.41 -19.80
C ASP A 54 6.10 45.49 -20.97
N GLU A 55 6.42 46.09 -22.13
CA GLU A 55 7.00 45.35 -23.26
C GLU A 55 8.31 44.69 -22.82
N PRO A 56 8.53 43.39 -23.11
CA PRO A 56 9.74 42.70 -22.69
C PRO A 56 10.99 43.36 -23.27
N GLU A 57 11.98 43.63 -22.41
CA GLU A 57 13.29 44.21 -22.76
C GLU A 57 13.94 43.39 -23.90
N PRO A 58 14.38 44.03 -25.01
CA PRO A 58 14.95 43.35 -26.17
C PRO A 58 16.14 42.43 -25.84
N GLU A 59 16.84 42.70 -24.74
CA GLU A 59 17.97 41.90 -24.28
C GLU A 59 17.58 40.51 -23.74
N ASP A 60 16.39 40.38 -23.15
CA ASP A 60 15.91 39.12 -22.57
C ASP A 60 15.39 38.17 -23.64
N ILE A 61 14.73 38.72 -24.67
CA ILE A 61 14.39 37.99 -25.90
C ILE A 61 15.69 37.53 -26.60
N ALA A 62 16.70 38.40 -26.69
CA ALA A 62 17.99 38.05 -27.29
C ALA A 62 18.79 37.02 -26.45
N ARG A 63 18.65 37.03 -25.12
CA ARG A 63 19.23 35.99 -24.24
C ARG A 63 18.56 34.64 -24.48
N ALA A 64 17.23 34.59 -24.51
CA ALA A 64 16.50 33.35 -24.76
C ALA A 64 16.81 32.77 -26.14
N LEU A 65 16.85 33.60 -27.19
CA LEU A 65 17.18 33.17 -28.55
C LEU A 65 18.62 32.64 -28.68
N ARG A 66 19.59 33.23 -27.98
CA ARG A 66 20.99 32.74 -27.96
C ARG A 66 21.14 31.37 -27.30
N VAL A 67 20.34 31.10 -26.26
CA VAL A 67 20.30 29.78 -25.62
C VAL A 67 19.72 28.73 -26.56
N PHE A 68 18.69 29.09 -27.34
CA PHE A 68 18.14 28.20 -28.37
C PHE A 68 19.12 27.94 -29.54
N GLU A 69 19.87 28.95 -29.97
CA GLU A 69 20.82 28.84 -31.09
C GLU A 69 22.02 27.94 -30.75
N GLN A 70 22.51 27.99 -29.50
CA GLN A 70 23.56 27.10 -29.00
C GLN A 70 23.12 25.63 -28.92
N TYR A 71 21.83 25.36 -28.66
CA TYR A 71 21.30 24.00 -28.62
C TYR A 71 21.10 23.39 -30.01
N VAL A 72 20.74 24.20 -31.01
CA VAL A 72 20.58 23.75 -32.40
C VAL A 72 21.95 23.45 -33.05
N GLN A 73 22.99 24.22 -32.74
CA GLN A 73 24.34 24.01 -33.29
C GLN A 73 24.98 22.67 -32.85
N TYR A 74 24.60 22.13 -31.70
CA TYR A 74 25.10 20.81 -31.24
C TYR A 74 24.52 19.62 -32.02
N SER A 75 23.47 19.83 -32.83
CA SER A 75 22.84 18.80 -33.67
C SER A 75 23.48 18.65 -35.06
N SER A 76 24.37 19.57 -35.45
CA SER A 76 24.96 19.65 -36.80
C SER A 76 26.30 18.91 -36.93
N ASP A 77 27.00 18.63 -35.83
CA ASP A 77 28.36 18.06 -35.89
C ASP A 77 28.36 16.54 -35.63
N GLY A 78 27.91 15.80 -36.66
CA GLY A 78 28.56 14.59 -37.14
C GLY A 78 28.44 13.29 -36.34
N LYS A 79 27.51 12.43 -36.75
CA LYS A 79 27.81 11.06 -37.22
C LYS A 79 26.72 10.60 -38.19
N SER A 80 27.12 10.42 -39.44
CA SER A 80 26.32 9.79 -40.48
C SER A 80 26.25 8.28 -40.22
N ASP A 81 25.06 7.73 -40.10
CA ASP A 81 24.79 6.36 -40.56
C ASP A 81 23.44 6.35 -41.28
N SER A 82 23.53 5.99 -42.55
CA SER A 82 22.47 5.82 -43.52
C SER A 82 21.51 4.70 -43.09
N LEU A 83 20.19 4.92 -43.22
CA LEU A 83 19.24 4.05 -43.94
C LEU A 83 17.79 4.59 -43.81
N THR A 84 17.17 4.82 -44.99
CA THR A 84 15.72 4.92 -45.28
C THR A 84 14.89 6.07 -44.66
N GLU A 85 14.93 7.23 -45.33
CA GLU A 85 13.79 8.15 -45.41
C GLU A 85 12.80 7.66 -46.48
N GLN A 86 11.55 7.40 -46.11
CA GLN A 86 10.40 7.64 -46.97
C GLN A 86 9.17 7.97 -46.10
N GLY A 87 8.70 9.20 -46.23
CA GLY A 87 7.29 9.55 -45.98
C GLY A 87 7.03 10.52 -44.82
N LEU A 88 6.65 11.73 -45.22
CA LEU A 88 5.86 12.76 -44.51
C LEU A 88 6.62 13.96 -43.94
N ARG A 89 7.08 14.82 -44.87
CA ARG A 89 7.02 16.28 -44.65
C ARG A 89 5.58 16.74 -44.88
N GLN A 90 4.97 17.34 -43.86
CA GLN A 90 3.87 18.29 -44.03
C GLN A 90 4.18 19.55 -43.23
N ASP A 91 4.11 20.67 -43.94
CA ASP A 91 4.29 22.05 -43.49
C ASP A 91 3.48 22.41 -42.25
N VAL A 92 4.12 23.13 -41.31
CA VAL A 92 3.43 24.16 -40.52
C VAL A 92 4.27 25.44 -40.55
N SER A 93 3.56 26.52 -40.83
CA SER A 93 3.99 27.82 -41.33
C SER A 93 4.39 28.80 -40.22
N TYR A 94 5.53 29.50 -40.35
CA TYR A 94 5.89 30.64 -39.47
C TYR A 94 6.47 31.82 -40.27
N PRO A 95 5.62 32.67 -40.87
CA PRO A 95 6.07 33.80 -41.70
C PRO A 95 6.72 34.97 -40.93
N LYS A 96 6.64 34.99 -39.58
CA LYS A 96 7.26 36.06 -38.76
C LYS A 96 8.74 35.86 -38.47
N LEU A 97 9.28 34.65 -38.65
CA LEU A 97 10.70 34.34 -38.41
C LEU A 97 11.60 34.75 -39.59
N HIS A 98 11.06 34.77 -40.81
CA HIS A 98 11.82 35.12 -42.01
C HIS A 98 12.07 36.63 -42.18
N ALA A 99 11.26 37.48 -41.54
CA ALA A 99 11.39 38.94 -41.66
C ALA A 99 12.52 39.54 -40.78
N MET A 100 13.00 38.82 -39.76
CA MET A 100 14.03 39.31 -38.83
C MET A 100 15.45 38.81 -39.14
N ILE A 101 15.61 37.85 -40.07
CA ILE A 101 16.91 37.27 -40.43
C ILE A 101 17.56 38.01 -41.62
N SER A 102 16.81 38.82 -42.36
CA SER A 102 17.32 39.58 -43.50
C SER A 102 17.84 40.95 -43.10
N ASN A 103 18.98 41.02 -42.41
CA ASN A 103 19.83 42.22 -42.43
C ASN A 103 21.31 41.87 -42.17
N PRO A 104 22.10 41.55 -43.22
CA PRO A 104 23.51 41.27 -43.08
C PRO A 104 24.30 42.56 -43.26
N ASN A 105 24.85 43.14 -42.20
CA ASN A 105 26.08 43.93 -42.27
C ASN A 105 26.53 44.40 -40.87
N THR A 106 27.47 43.67 -40.26
CA THR A 106 28.53 44.27 -39.43
C THR A 106 29.63 43.23 -39.19
N PRO A 107 30.91 43.53 -39.48
CA PRO A 107 31.98 42.53 -39.38
C PRO A 107 32.43 42.35 -37.92
N ILE A 108 32.42 41.11 -37.46
CA ILE A 108 32.97 40.71 -36.16
C ILE A 108 34.49 40.85 -36.21
N ARG A 109 35.02 41.84 -35.49
CA ARG A 109 36.46 42.03 -35.27
C ARG A 109 36.87 41.17 -34.08
N THR A 110 37.60 40.09 -34.35
CA THR A 110 38.22 39.26 -33.31
C THR A 110 39.32 40.05 -32.60
N SER A 111 39.15 40.33 -31.30
CA SER A 111 40.24 40.83 -30.47
C SER A 111 40.38 40.01 -29.19
N LYS A 112 41.59 39.49 -29.02
CA LYS A 112 42.10 38.77 -27.85
C LYS A 112 41.94 39.61 -26.57
N ARG A 113 41.24 39.11 -25.56
CA ARG A 113 41.52 39.44 -24.15
C ARG A 113 41.14 38.29 -23.23
N LYS A 114 42.16 37.47 -22.96
CA LYS A 114 42.18 36.28 -22.10
C LYS A 114 42.32 36.65 -20.60
N ARG A 115 41.58 37.66 -20.11
CA ARG A 115 41.67 38.11 -18.70
C ARG A 115 40.34 38.57 -18.06
N GLU A 116 39.20 38.39 -18.71
CA GLU A 116 37.88 38.73 -18.13
C GLU A 116 37.15 37.52 -17.53
N SER A 117 37.61 36.28 -17.77
CA SER A 117 36.96 35.09 -17.19
C SER A 117 37.12 34.99 -15.68
N ASP A 118 38.22 35.49 -15.12
CA ASP A 118 38.53 35.33 -13.70
C ASP A 118 37.74 36.31 -12.84
N ALA A 119 37.53 37.54 -13.33
CA ALA A 119 36.65 38.53 -12.69
C ALA A 119 35.19 38.06 -12.73
N VAL A 120 34.74 37.49 -13.85
CA VAL A 120 33.40 36.91 -13.99
C VAL A 120 33.25 35.65 -13.12
N LEU A 121 34.26 34.80 -13.00
CA LEU A 121 34.26 33.64 -12.10
C LEU A 121 34.28 34.05 -10.62
N GLU A 122 34.98 35.13 -10.27
CA GLU A 122 34.99 35.69 -8.92
C GLU A 122 33.67 36.41 -8.60
N GLU A 123 33.03 37.03 -9.60
CA GLU A 123 31.70 37.62 -9.50
C GLU A 123 30.59 36.56 -9.42
N PHE A 124 30.71 35.44 -10.16
CA PHE A 124 29.86 34.24 -9.98
C PHE A 124 30.11 33.58 -8.63
N SER A 125 31.36 33.53 -8.14
CA SER A 125 31.68 33.00 -6.81
C SER A 125 31.16 33.93 -5.71
N ASN A 126 31.16 35.25 -5.91
CA ASN A 126 30.60 36.24 -4.99
C ASN A 126 29.06 36.30 -5.06
N LEU A 127 28.46 36.05 -6.22
CA LEU A 127 27.01 35.86 -6.39
C LEU A 127 26.57 34.51 -5.82
N ASP A 128 27.38 33.46 -5.91
CA ASP A 128 27.14 32.17 -5.29
C ASP A 128 27.39 32.22 -3.77
N ARG A 129 28.36 33.02 -3.30
CA ARG A 129 28.58 33.32 -1.88
C ARG A 129 27.50 34.26 -1.31
N GLY A 130 27.03 35.22 -2.10
CA GLY A 130 25.92 36.12 -1.78
C GLY A 130 24.57 35.41 -1.82
N ALA A 131 24.40 34.43 -2.71
CA ALA A 131 23.27 33.51 -2.75
C ALA A 131 23.35 32.50 -1.59
N LYS A 132 24.53 31.97 -1.24
CA LYS A 132 24.73 31.12 -0.05
C LYS A 132 24.49 31.88 1.26
N MET A 133 24.89 33.16 1.34
CA MET A 133 24.62 34.03 2.50
C MET A 133 23.16 34.49 2.60
N ARG A 134 22.44 34.62 1.46
CA ARG A 134 20.98 34.94 1.44
C ARG A 134 20.07 33.70 1.45
N ARG A 135 20.64 32.48 1.50
CA ARG A 135 19.92 31.19 1.48
C ARG A 135 20.00 30.43 2.80
N VAL A 136 20.26 31.13 3.90
CA VAL A 136 20.14 30.64 5.26
C VAL A 136 19.11 31.52 5.97
N LEU A 137 17.83 31.12 5.96
CA LEU A 137 17.14 31.18 7.24
C LEU A 137 17.92 30.19 8.11
N PRO A 138 18.44 30.60 9.29
CA PRO A 138 19.21 29.70 10.11
C PRO A 138 18.43 28.39 10.30
N PRO A 139 19.04 27.20 10.19
CA PRO A 139 18.61 26.19 11.13
C PRO A 139 18.73 26.86 12.50
N ARG A 140 17.70 26.82 13.35
CA ARG A 140 17.88 27.16 14.77
C ARG A 140 18.82 26.08 15.34
N GLU A 141 20.10 26.20 15.04
CA GLU A 141 21.22 25.49 15.63
C GLU A 141 21.47 26.13 16.99
N ASP A 142 20.57 25.87 17.91
CA ASP A 142 20.90 25.87 19.32
C ASP A 142 20.10 24.74 19.98
N PRO A 143 20.73 23.60 20.31
CA PRO A 143 20.08 22.51 21.04
C PRO A 143 19.56 22.93 22.42
N ASN A 144 19.92 24.14 22.88
CA ASN A 144 19.41 24.75 24.11
C ASN A 144 18.31 25.81 23.86
N ALA A 145 17.87 26.06 22.62
CA ALA A 145 16.75 26.95 22.30
C ALA A 145 15.41 26.20 22.15
N ILE A 146 15.23 25.09 22.86
CA ILE A 146 13.96 24.36 22.97
C ILE A 146 12.89 25.20 23.70
N ASP A 147 13.27 26.28 24.39
CA ASP A 147 12.35 27.13 25.17
C ASP A 147 11.56 28.19 24.38
N ASN A 148 11.74 28.33 23.05
CA ASN A 148 11.03 29.34 22.23
C ASN A 148 10.20 28.74 21.07
N PHE A 149 9.79 27.48 21.18
CA PHE A 149 8.84 26.83 20.24
C PHE A 149 7.36 27.15 20.52
N ASP A 150 7.10 27.98 21.52
CA ASP A 150 5.85 27.91 22.27
C ASP A 150 4.66 28.71 21.71
N LYS A 151 4.77 29.45 20.58
CA LYS A 151 3.67 30.33 20.09
C LYS A 151 3.66 30.60 18.57
N ASP A 152 3.41 29.61 17.71
CA ASP A 152 2.86 29.90 16.37
C ASP A 152 1.33 29.68 16.44
N PRO A 153 0.54 30.77 16.51
CA PRO A 153 -0.89 30.70 16.79
C PRO A 153 -1.70 29.99 15.69
N ASP A 154 -1.21 29.99 14.45
CA ASP A 154 -1.85 29.33 13.32
C ASP A 154 -1.54 27.82 13.31
N ALA A 155 -0.30 27.45 13.66
CA ALA A 155 0.08 26.06 13.86
C ALA A 155 -0.70 25.44 15.03
N ASP A 156 -0.82 26.14 16.16
CA ASP A 156 -1.60 25.68 17.32
C ASP A 156 -3.10 25.60 17.02
N PHE A 157 -3.62 26.46 16.15
CA PHE A 157 -4.99 26.32 15.65
C PHE A 157 -5.18 25.06 14.80
N ALA A 158 -4.26 24.78 13.87
CA ALA A 158 -4.31 23.58 13.04
C ALA A 158 -4.20 22.28 13.86
N VAL A 159 -3.34 22.25 14.88
CA VAL A 159 -3.20 21.13 15.83
C VAL A 159 -4.50 20.92 16.64
N ARG A 160 -5.16 22.00 17.07
CA ARG A 160 -6.48 21.92 17.74
C ARG A 160 -7.58 21.42 16.81
N MET A 161 -7.59 21.89 15.57
CA MET A 161 -8.54 21.47 14.54
C MET A 161 -8.51 19.95 14.32
N ARG A 162 -7.31 19.34 14.36
CA ARG A 162 -7.14 17.88 14.29
C ARG A 162 -7.90 17.17 15.42
N LYS A 163 -7.76 17.63 16.67
CA LYS A 163 -8.43 17.03 17.84
C LYS A 163 -9.96 17.08 17.68
N HIS A 164 -10.48 18.18 17.15
CA HIS A 164 -11.89 18.35 16.81
C HIS A 164 -12.37 17.40 15.69
N LEU A 165 -11.59 17.24 14.62
CA LEU A 165 -11.91 16.32 13.52
C LEU A 165 -11.89 14.85 13.94
N VAL A 166 -10.96 14.44 14.79
CA VAL A 166 -10.94 13.08 15.36
C VAL A 166 -12.17 12.82 16.23
N SER A 167 -12.57 13.81 17.05
CA SER A 167 -13.82 13.75 17.82
C SER A 167 -15.05 13.64 16.91
N LEU A 168 -15.07 14.40 15.82
CA LEU A 168 -16.15 14.36 14.83
C LEU A 168 -16.27 13.00 14.13
N ASP A 169 -15.15 12.41 13.67
CA ASP A 169 -15.16 11.08 13.04
C ASP A 169 -15.67 10.01 14.01
N ASN A 170 -15.20 10.02 15.27
CA ASN A 170 -15.67 9.10 16.30
C ASN A 170 -17.19 9.25 16.54
N ALA A 171 -17.69 10.49 16.63
CA ALA A 171 -19.10 10.75 16.82
C ALA A 171 -19.93 10.31 15.61
N LEU A 172 -19.47 10.57 14.38
CA LEU A 172 -20.13 10.12 13.15
C LEU A 172 -20.18 8.58 13.08
N ARG A 173 -19.09 7.88 13.41
CA ARG A 173 -19.07 6.39 13.45
C ARG A 173 -20.05 5.82 14.46
N GLN A 174 -20.22 6.47 15.60
CA GLN A 174 -21.13 6.02 16.65
C GLN A 174 -22.60 6.31 16.34
N HIS A 175 -22.91 7.49 15.78
CA HIS A 175 -24.29 7.99 15.68
C HIS A 175 -24.86 7.96 14.25
N TRP A 176 -24.02 7.86 13.22
CA TRP A 176 -24.44 7.87 11.82
C TRP A 176 -24.51 6.46 11.23
N VAL A 177 -25.40 5.64 11.78
CA VAL A 177 -25.69 4.33 11.21
C VAL A 177 -26.78 4.49 10.14
N CYS A 178 -26.40 4.32 8.87
CA CYS A 178 -27.33 4.44 7.75
C CYS A 178 -28.24 3.21 7.67
N VAL A 179 -29.53 3.43 7.98
CA VAL A 179 -30.59 2.41 7.89
C VAL A 179 -31.37 2.53 6.58
N CYS A 180 -31.37 3.70 5.94
CA CYS A 180 -32.19 3.96 4.75
C CYS A 180 -31.58 3.46 3.43
N GLN A 181 -30.30 3.06 3.41
CA GLN A 181 -29.53 2.71 2.20
C GLN A 181 -29.49 3.82 1.13
N ARG A 182 -29.95 5.04 1.46
CA ARG A 182 -29.90 6.21 0.57
C ARG A 182 -28.67 7.07 0.80
N CYS A 183 -28.09 7.12 2.01
CA CYS A 183 -26.85 7.88 2.21
C CYS A 183 -25.68 7.19 1.49
N SER A 184 -24.84 7.93 0.78
CA SER A 184 -23.79 7.41 -0.11
C SER A 184 -22.38 7.93 0.13
N GLY A 185 -22.21 9.05 0.83
CA GLY A 185 -20.89 9.57 1.15
C GLY A 185 -20.95 10.82 2.02
N LEU A 186 -19.78 11.32 2.39
CA LEU A 186 -19.58 12.56 3.13
C LEU A 186 -18.52 13.38 2.40
N SER A 187 -18.73 14.67 2.21
CA SER A 187 -17.67 15.57 1.78
C SER A 187 -17.49 16.68 2.79
N VAL A 188 -16.26 17.04 3.13
CA VAL A 188 -15.97 18.10 4.11
C VAL A 188 -15.22 19.22 3.43
N ARG A 189 -15.59 20.46 3.71
CA ARG A 189 -14.89 21.63 3.20
C ARG A 189 -13.50 21.72 3.80
N LEU A 190 -12.50 21.83 2.93
CA LEU A 190 -11.12 22.14 3.31
C LEU A 190 -11.00 23.66 3.48
N SER A 191 -11.08 24.10 4.73
CA SER A 191 -11.00 25.52 5.08
C SER A 191 -9.60 25.89 5.55
N LEU A 192 -9.11 27.03 5.06
CA LEU A 192 -7.89 27.64 5.61
C LEU A 192 -8.08 27.98 7.10
N PRO A 193 -7.04 27.82 7.92
CA PRO A 193 -7.04 28.32 9.30
C PRO A 193 -7.41 29.82 9.32
N GLN A 194 -8.54 30.17 9.94
CA GLN A 194 -8.93 31.56 10.18
C GLN A 194 -9.12 31.74 11.68
N GLN A 195 -8.23 32.50 12.32
CA GLN A 195 -8.42 32.89 13.71
C GLN A 195 -9.55 33.92 13.81
N ASN A 196 -10.70 33.50 14.34
CA ASN A 196 -11.68 34.45 14.82
C ASN A 196 -11.17 35.06 16.14
N LYS A 197 -11.24 36.38 16.26
CA LYS A 197 -10.74 37.14 17.43
C LYS A 197 -11.55 36.89 18.71
N ASP A 198 -12.68 36.18 18.61
CA ASP A 198 -13.50 35.80 19.75
C ASP A 198 -13.00 34.47 20.33
N PHE A 199 -12.38 34.55 21.52
CA PHE A 199 -11.80 33.45 22.29
C PHE A 199 -12.80 32.37 22.78
N ASN A 200 -13.95 32.22 22.13
CA ASN A 200 -15.01 31.28 22.54
C ASN A 200 -15.04 30.01 21.67
N VAL A 201 -14.28 29.00 22.11
CA VAL A 201 -14.64 27.57 22.34
C VAL A 201 -15.41 26.75 21.27
N GLU A 202 -15.82 27.30 20.12
CA GLU A 202 -16.64 26.61 19.12
C GLU A 202 -15.99 26.58 17.72
N THR A 203 -15.86 25.39 17.14
CA THR A 203 -15.30 25.17 15.80
C THR A 203 -16.38 24.62 14.86
N SER A 204 -16.64 25.28 13.74
CA SER A 204 -17.64 24.83 12.76
C SER A 204 -17.01 24.23 11.49
N PHE A 205 -17.60 23.14 11.01
CA PHE A 205 -17.26 22.46 9.76
C PHE A 205 -18.44 22.53 8.80
N GLU A 206 -18.16 22.87 7.55
CA GLU A 206 -19.13 22.77 6.45
C GLU A 206 -18.96 21.42 5.76
N VAL A 207 -20.08 20.72 5.59
CA VAL A 207 -20.13 19.31 5.25
C VAL A 207 -21.27 19.06 4.26
N PHE A 208 -21.07 18.18 3.30
CA PHE A 208 -22.11 17.67 2.42
C PHE A 208 -22.34 16.19 2.67
N PHE A 209 -23.59 15.82 2.93
CA PHE A 209 -24.03 14.44 2.97
C PHE A 209 -24.53 14.02 1.60
N GLY A 210 -23.88 13.01 0.99
CA GLY A 210 -24.33 12.43 -0.27
C GLY A 210 -25.54 11.52 -0.06
N VAL A 211 -26.60 11.69 -0.85
CA VAL A 211 -27.81 10.87 -0.81
C VAL A 211 -28.22 10.41 -2.21
N ARG A 212 -28.24 9.09 -2.44
CA ARG A 212 -28.69 8.45 -3.69
C ARG A 212 -30.17 8.74 -3.93
N ALA A 213 -30.46 9.34 -5.07
CA ALA A 213 -31.80 9.49 -5.65
C ALA A 213 -31.88 8.67 -6.96
N PRO A 214 -33.08 8.37 -7.49
CA PRO A 214 -33.21 7.66 -8.76
C PRO A 214 -32.58 8.47 -9.90
N GLY A 215 -31.43 8.02 -10.39
CA GLY A 215 -30.70 8.63 -11.51
C GLY A 215 -29.43 9.39 -11.13
N GLU A 216 -29.32 9.97 -9.91
CA GLU A 216 -28.20 10.83 -9.50
C GLU A 216 -27.97 10.87 -7.97
N THR A 217 -26.80 11.36 -7.53
CA THR A 217 -26.47 11.56 -6.10
C THR A 217 -26.74 13.01 -5.69
N ALA A 218 -27.66 13.22 -4.75
CA ALA A 218 -27.95 14.51 -4.11
C ALA A 218 -26.88 14.87 -3.07
N LEU A 219 -26.51 16.15 -2.98
CA LEU A 219 -25.71 16.65 -1.87
C LEU A 219 -26.59 17.46 -0.92
N GLN A 220 -26.60 17.07 0.35
CA GLN A 220 -27.28 17.79 1.43
C GLN A 220 -26.26 18.57 2.25
N GLU A 221 -26.31 19.91 2.18
CA GLU A 221 -25.46 20.79 2.97
C GLU A 221 -25.77 20.67 4.46
N ALA A 222 -24.72 20.65 5.26
CA ALA A 222 -24.74 20.65 6.70
C ALA A 222 -23.61 21.48 7.30
N LYS A 223 -23.88 22.09 8.45
CA LYS A 223 -22.90 22.75 9.30
C LYS A 223 -22.84 22.01 10.63
N ILE A 224 -21.64 21.61 11.03
CA ILE A 224 -21.41 20.89 12.28
C ILE A 224 -20.52 21.74 13.18
N THR A 225 -21.02 22.11 14.35
CA THR A 225 -20.28 22.93 15.34
C THR A 225 -19.86 22.08 16.52
N ILE A 226 -18.57 22.05 16.83
CA ILE A 226 -17.99 21.28 17.93
C ILE A 226 -17.71 22.23 19.10
N LYS A 227 -18.23 21.89 20.29
CA LYS A 227 -18.04 22.68 21.52
C LYS A 227 -17.04 21.99 22.44
N ASP A 228 -16.03 22.73 22.90
CA ASP A 228 -14.98 22.19 23.76
C ASP A 228 -15.44 22.00 25.22
N ILE A 229 -15.12 20.85 25.82
CA ILE A 229 -15.58 20.47 27.18
C ILE A 229 -14.78 21.19 28.29
N HIS A 230 -13.69 21.88 27.96
CA HIS A 230 -12.72 22.32 28.96
C HIS A 230 -12.98 23.67 29.67
N ASN A 231 -14.16 24.27 29.52
CA ASN A 231 -14.52 25.51 30.23
C ASN A 231 -15.84 25.46 31.02
N SER A 232 -16.33 24.29 31.40
CA SER A 232 -17.56 24.16 32.21
C SER A 232 -17.38 24.43 33.71
N ARG A 233 -16.24 24.97 34.17
CA ARG A 233 -16.07 25.39 35.58
C ARG A 233 -16.48 26.84 35.89
N MET A 234 -16.98 27.59 34.92
CA MET A 234 -17.56 28.92 35.15
C MET A 234 -18.76 29.16 34.22
N ARG A 235 -19.90 28.54 34.50
CA ARG A 235 -21.19 29.16 34.15
C ARG A 235 -21.96 29.45 35.42
N SER A 236 -21.98 30.74 35.73
CA SER A 236 -22.85 31.38 36.71
C SER A 236 -24.31 30.97 36.46
N ALA A 237 -25.00 30.72 37.57
CA ALA A 237 -26.42 30.49 37.63
C ALA A 237 -27.22 31.56 36.86
N SER A 238 -27.83 31.17 35.75
CA SER A 238 -29.15 31.62 35.25
C SER A 238 -29.29 31.29 33.76
N GLU A 239 -29.78 30.09 33.44
CA GLU A 239 -30.69 29.85 32.31
C GLU A 239 -31.24 28.42 32.42
N PRO A 240 -32.52 28.20 32.08
CA PRO A 240 -33.24 27.01 32.51
C PRO A 240 -32.77 25.78 31.73
N VAL A 241 -32.50 24.72 32.49
CA VAL A 241 -32.35 23.34 32.00
C VAL A 241 -33.66 22.96 31.32
N VAL A 242 -33.67 22.91 29.98
CA VAL A 242 -34.72 22.20 29.26
C VAL A 242 -34.40 20.72 29.37
N SER A 243 -35.10 20.09 30.31
CA SER A 243 -35.29 18.66 30.40
C SER A 243 -35.80 18.10 29.08
N THR A 244 -34.93 17.45 28.32
CA THR A 244 -35.31 16.35 27.45
C THR A 244 -34.22 15.31 27.59
N THR A 245 -34.63 14.08 27.88
CA THR A 245 -33.81 12.88 27.64
C THR A 245 -33.01 13.06 26.35
N PRO A 246 -31.74 12.62 26.24
CA PRO A 246 -31.06 12.64 24.96
C PRO A 246 -31.85 11.75 24.00
N GLU A 247 -32.77 12.34 23.26
CA GLU A 247 -33.46 11.73 22.13
C GLU A 247 -32.36 11.46 21.14
N PHE A 248 -31.91 10.21 21.10
CA PHE A 248 -31.04 9.72 20.05
C PHE A 248 -31.78 9.91 18.72
N VAL A 249 -31.50 11.02 18.04
CA VAL A 249 -31.99 11.28 16.69
C VAL A 249 -31.10 10.49 15.74
N HIS A 250 -31.65 9.52 15.03
CA HIS A 250 -30.95 8.86 13.93
C HIS A 250 -30.45 9.93 12.94
N LEU A 251 -29.12 10.15 12.85
CA LEU A 251 -28.53 11.16 11.97
C LEU A 251 -28.99 10.97 10.51
N CYS A 252 -29.12 9.71 10.10
CA CYS A 252 -29.65 9.28 8.81
C CYS A 252 -31.06 9.81 8.51
N GLN A 253 -31.93 9.90 9.53
CA GLN A 253 -33.28 10.45 9.39
C GLN A 253 -33.23 11.97 9.20
N SER A 254 -32.42 12.68 9.99
CA SER A 254 -32.28 14.14 9.86
C SER A 254 -31.70 14.56 8.51
N ILE A 255 -30.73 13.81 7.96
CA ILE A 255 -30.21 14.03 6.60
C ILE A 255 -31.33 13.84 5.58
N THR A 256 -32.10 12.76 5.69
CA THR A 256 -33.15 12.45 4.71
C THR A 256 -34.32 13.43 4.76
N GLU A 257 -34.72 13.90 5.94
CA GLU A 257 -35.77 14.89 6.14
C GLU A 257 -35.39 16.29 5.64
N SER A 258 -34.10 16.63 5.65
CA SER A 258 -33.61 17.94 5.22
C SER A 258 -33.33 18.05 3.72
N LEU A 259 -33.34 16.93 2.99
CA LEU A 259 -33.18 16.92 1.53
C LEU A 259 -34.24 17.77 0.84
N GLY A 260 -33.78 18.63 -0.09
CA GLY A 260 -34.65 19.51 -0.86
C GLY A 260 -35.22 20.70 -0.07
N GLN A 261 -34.84 20.88 1.19
CA GLN A 261 -35.18 22.10 1.94
C GLN A 261 -34.26 23.27 1.53
N GLN A 262 -34.73 24.50 1.70
CA GLN A 262 -33.95 25.72 1.43
C GLN A 262 -32.88 26.01 2.49
N ASN A 263 -32.90 25.29 3.61
CA ASN A 263 -31.96 25.45 4.71
C ASN A 263 -30.98 24.26 4.79
N CYS A 264 -29.74 24.52 5.18
CA CYS A 264 -28.77 23.51 5.51
C CYS A 264 -29.06 22.88 6.89
N LEU A 265 -28.65 21.63 7.05
CA LEU A 265 -28.72 20.94 8.34
C LEU A 265 -27.73 21.59 9.31
N HIS A 266 -28.12 21.85 10.56
CA HIS A 266 -27.22 22.43 11.56
C HIS A 266 -27.15 21.52 12.78
N LEU A 267 -25.95 21.07 13.12
CA LEU A 267 -25.69 20.12 14.20
C LEU A 267 -24.64 20.68 15.16
N ALA A 268 -24.80 20.42 16.44
CA ALA A 268 -23.77 20.61 17.44
C ALA A 268 -23.25 19.25 17.92
N LEU A 269 -21.93 19.14 18.14
CA LEU A 269 -21.30 18.00 18.78
C LEU A 269 -20.79 18.43 20.16
N GLU A 270 -21.40 17.90 21.22
CA GLU A 270 -21.07 18.21 22.61
C GLU A 270 -21.01 16.92 23.43
N GLY A 271 -19.90 16.66 24.12
CA GLY A 271 -19.74 15.42 24.89
C GLY A 271 -19.73 14.14 24.05
N GLY A 272 -19.41 14.23 22.75
CA GLY A 272 -19.50 13.10 21.81
C GLY A 272 -20.90 12.82 21.26
N ILE A 273 -21.91 13.62 21.61
CA ILE A 273 -23.31 13.43 21.22
C ILE A 273 -23.72 14.54 20.25
N PHE A 274 -24.41 14.17 19.16
CA PHE A 274 -25.00 15.13 18.24
C PHE A 274 -26.31 15.71 18.77
N GLN A 275 -26.44 17.04 18.68
CA GLN A 275 -27.66 17.79 18.95
C GLN A 275 -28.07 18.56 17.70
N ARG A 276 -29.34 18.44 17.29
CA ARG A 276 -29.86 19.21 16.16
C ARG A 276 -30.11 20.65 16.58
N LEU A 277 -29.49 21.59 15.88
CA LEU A 277 -29.71 23.02 16.04
C LEU A 277 -30.72 23.54 15.01
N ARG A 278 -31.10 24.82 15.14
CA ARG A 278 -31.95 25.48 14.14
C ARG A 278 -31.24 25.49 12.77
N PRO A 279 -31.91 25.02 11.70
CA PRO A 279 -31.36 25.06 10.34
C PRO A 279 -30.92 26.47 9.94
N GLN A 280 -29.82 26.57 9.18
CA GLN A 280 -29.30 27.84 8.64
C GLN A 280 -29.57 27.92 7.13
N PRO A 281 -29.54 29.11 6.52
CA PRO A 281 -29.66 29.23 5.06
C PRO A 281 -28.53 28.46 4.36
N LYS A 282 -28.82 27.86 3.20
CA LYS A 282 -27.78 27.23 2.37
C LYS A 282 -26.73 28.22 1.91
N THR A 283 -25.50 27.74 1.78
CA THR A 283 -24.35 28.48 1.27
C THR A 283 -23.90 28.00 -0.11
N PHE A 284 -24.47 26.89 -0.61
CA PHE A 284 -24.13 26.30 -1.91
C PHE A 284 -25.35 25.70 -2.62
N GLY A 285 -25.34 25.75 -3.96
CA GLY A 285 -26.41 25.24 -4.81
C GLY A 285 -27.71 26.07 -4.76
N GLY A 286 -28.31 26.32 -5.92
CA GLY A 286 -29.65 26.92 -6.01
C GLY A 286 -30.77 25.96 -5.56
N ASP A 287 -32.00 26.16 -6.04
CA ASP A 287 -33.13 25.23 -5.78
C ASP A 287 -32.93 23.83 -6.41
N GLN A 288 -31.89 23.64 -7.24
CA GLN A 288 -31.46 22.36 -7.82
C GLN A 288 -30.19 21.80 -7.14
N MET A 289 -29.97 20.48 -7.29
CA MET A 289 -28.87 19.73 -6.66
C MET A 289 -27.48 20.31 -7.02
N SER A 290 -26.61 20.51 -6.03
CA SER A 290 -25.26 21.07 -6.20
C SER A 290 -24.37 20.15 -7.06
N ARG A 291 -23.71 20.74 -8.08
CA ARG A 291 -22.77 20.05 -8.99
C ARG A 291 -21.34 20.16 -8.46
N THR A 292 -20.48 19.20 -8.83
CA THR A 292 -19.07 19.17 -8.41
C THR A 292 -18.13 18.92 -9.59
N VAL A 293 -16.94 19.52 -9.52
CA VAL A 293 -15.84 19.31 -10.48
C VAL A 293 -14.64 18.78 -9.71
N SER A 294 -14.05 17.67 -10.14
CA SER A 294 -12.85 17.11 -9.51
C SER A 294 -11.57 17.73 -10.09
N LEU A 295 -10.48 17.77 -9.30
CA LEU A 295 -9.17 18.18 -9.79
C LEU A 295 -8.68 17.28 -10.95
N SER A 296 -9.10 16.00 -10.99
CA SER A 296 -8.84 15.10 -12.12
C SER A 296 -9.33 15.64 -13.46
N ALA A 297 -10.45 16.36 -13.51
CA ALA A 297 -10.99 16.91 -14.75
C ALA A 297 -10.03 17.95 -15.37
N LEU A 298 -9.35 18.74 -14.54
CA LEU A 298 -8.32 19.67 -14.99
C LEU A 298 -7.09 18.92 -15.55
N PHE A 299 -6.68 17.84 -14.87
CA PHE A 299 -5.54 17.02 -15.30
C PHE A 299 -5.83 16.27 -16.60
N GLN A 300 -7.07 15.81 -16.81
CA GLN A 300 -7.51 15.23 -18.08
C GLN A 300 -7.46 16.28 -19.21
N ARG A 301 -7.97 17.49 -18.96
CA ARG A 301 -7.88 18.58 -19.93
C ARG A 301 -6.44 18.94 -20.27
N GLN A 302 -5.51 18.88 -19.32
CA GLN A 302 -4.09 19.10 -19.58
C GLN A 302 -3.52 18.16 -20.65
N GLN A 303 -3.98 16.91 -20.70
CA GLN A 303 -3.51 15.92 -21.69
C GLN A 303 -3.94 16.25 -23.12
N GLU A 304 -5.05 16.96 -23.28
CA GLU A 304 -5.57 17.41 -24.58
C GLU A 304 -4.86 18.68 -25.06
N LEU A 305 -4.35 19.49 -24.13
CA LEU A 305 -3.69 20.76 -24.41
C LEU A 305 -2.22 20.55 -24.76
N ARG A 306 -1.89 20.72 -26.06
CA ARG A 306 -0.49 20.80 -26.49
C ARG A 306 0.06 22.19 -26.23
N GLY A 307 0.95 22.26 -25.25
CA GLY A 307 1.76 23.43 -25.02
C GLY A 307 1.06 24.59 -24.29
N LYS A 308 0.00 24.31 -23.53
CA LYS A 308 -0.70 25.28 -22.68
C LYS A 308 -1.09 24.61 -21.37
N SER A 309 -1.13 25.35 -20.28
CA SER A 309 -1.49 24.80 -18.96
C SER A 309 -3.00 24.88 -18.72
N ALA A 310 -3.63 23.78 -18.30
CA ALA A 310 -5.05 23.75 -17.92
C ALA A 310 -5.32 24.64 -16.70
N LEU A 311 -4.36 24.67 -15.76
CA LEU A 311 -4.36 25.58 -14.61
C LEU A 311 -3.12 26.49 -14.65
N PRO A 312 -3.25 27.83 -14.60
CA PRO A 312 -2.10 28.74 -14.56
C PRO A 312 -1.18 28.51 -13.34
N LEU A 313 0.09 28.94 -13.45
CA LEU A 313 1.07 28.81 -12.36
C LEU A 313 0.57 29.44 -11.04
N LYS A 314 -0.03 30.64 -11.12
CA LYS A 314 -0.65 31.32 -9.97
C LYS A 314 -1.71 30.44 -9.29
N GLY A 315 -2.61 29.84 -10.07
CA GLY A 315 -3.61 28.90 -9.58
C GLY A 315 -3.01 27.66 -8.93
N LYS A 316 -2.00 27.05 -9.57
CA LYS A 316 -1.27 25.89 -9.02
C LYS A 316 -0.63 26.18 -7.67
N ARG A 317 0.00 27.36 -7.49
CA ARG A 317 0.67 27.74 -6.24
C ARG A 317 -0.31 28.08 -5.12
N ILE A 318 -1.39 28.80 -5.44
CA ILE A 318 -2.46 29.08 -4.49
C ILE A 318 -3.13 27.78 -4.03
N LEU A 319 -3.48 26.89 -4.97
CA LEU A 319 -4.09 25.61 -4.63
C LEU A 319 -3.13 24.73 -3.81
N ALA A 320 -1.83 24.75 -4.09
CA ALA A 320 -0.82 24.01 -3.31
C ALA A 320 -0.77 24.46 -1.84
N VAL A 321 -0.69 25.76 -1.57
CA VAL A 321 -0.67 26.27 -0.18
C VAL A 321 -2.03 26.05 0.50
N THR A 322 -3.13 26.22 -0.22
CA THR A 322 -4.48 25.94 0.30
C THR A 322 -4.62 24.48 0.73
N LEU A 323 -4.25 23.54 -0.14
CA LEU A 323 -4.35 22.11 0.15
C LEU A 323 -3.43 21.71 1.30
N ALA A 324 -2.17 22.15 1.29
CA ALA A 324 -1.23 21.82 2.37
C ALA A 324 -1.70 22.36 3.73
N ALA A 325 -2.23 23.59 3.78
CA ALA A 325 -2.73 24.20 5.01
C ALA A 325 -4.04 23.56 5.50
N ALA A 326 -4.98 23.34 4.59
CA ALA A 326 -6.30 22.82 4.94
C ALA A 326 -6.32 21.30 5.20
N LEU A 327 -5.38 20.53 4.62
CA LEU A 327 -5.27 19.08 4.86
C LEU A 327 -4.49 18.75 6.13
N LEU A 328 -3.65 19.63 6.67
CA LEU A 328 -2.86 19.37 7.89
C LEU A 328 -3.69 18.75 9.03
N PRO A 329 -4.89 19.25 9.38
CA PRO A 329 -5.73 18.64 10.42
C PRO A 329 -6.23 17.22 10.09
N PHE A 330 -6.20 16.80 8.82
CA PHE A 330 -6.73 15.54 8.31
C PHE A 330 -5.64 14.49 8.00
N LEU A 331 -4.38 14.89 7.83
CA LEU A 331 -3.26 13.98 7.51
C LEU A 331 -3.08 12.92 8.61
N GLU A 332 -2.95 11.64 8.27
CA GLU A 332 -2.84 10.51 9.21
C GLU A 332 -4.04 10.43 10.18
N THR A 333 -5.22 10.83 9.72
CA THR A 333 -6.48 10.61 10.44
C THR A 333 -7.39 9.70 9.62
N PRO A 334 -8.43 9.08 10.20
CA PRO A 334 -9.37 8.23 9.46
C PRO A 334 -10.09 8.92 8.29
N TRP A 335 -10.04 10.26 8.22
CA TRP A 335 -10.60 11.07 7.14
C TRP A 335 -9.85 10.92 5.82
N ILE A 336 -8.53 10.72 5.84
CA ILE A 336 -7.71 10.56 4.62
C ILE A 336 -7.21 9.12 4.54
N GLN A 337 -7.70 8.40 3.52
CA GLN A 337 -7.26 7.05 3.23
C GLN A 337 -5.91 7.06 2.49
N PRO A 338 -5.10 5.99 2.57
CA PRO A 338 -3.85 5.88 1.81
C PRO A 338 -3.99 5.99 0.28
N SER A 339 -5.19 5.76 -0.25
CA SER A 339 -5.56 5.93 -1.67
C SER A 339 -5.92 7.37 -2.04
N PHE A 340 -5.77 8.33 -1.13
CA PHE A 340 -6.03 9.74 -1.40
C PHE A 340 -5.16 10.25 -2.56
N ASN A 341 -5.81 10.89 -3.53
CA ASN A 341 -5.19 11.43 -4.73
C ASN A 341 -6.04 12.60 -5.27
N HIS A 342 -5.66 13.15 -6.42
CA HIS A 342 -6.34 14.27 -7.04
C HIS A 342 -7.85 14.06 -7.33
N SER A 343 -8.38 12.83 -7.42
CA SER A 343 -9.82 12.61 -7.66
C SER A 343 -10.70 12.91 -6.45
N HIS A 344 -10.11 12.96 -5.25
CA HIS A 344 -10.82 13.21 -4.00
C HIS A 344 -10.97 14.72 -3.69
N ILE A 345 -10.31 15.59 -4.47
CA ILE A 345 -10.40 17.05 -4.34
C ILE A 345 -11.48 17.56 -5.28
N LEU A 346 -12.57 18.06 -4.71
CA LEU A 346 -13.74 18.55 -5.42
C LEU A 346 -13.92 20.06 -5.26
N PHE A 347 -14.51 20.69 -6.27
CA PHE A 347 -14.97 22.07 -6.23
C PHE A 347 -16.48 22.08 -6.46
N VAL A 348 -17.22 22.70 -5.55
CA VAL A 348 -18.70 22.74 -5.58
C VAL A 348 -19.14 24.06 -6.23
N ASP A 349 -20.16 23.97 -7.08
CA ASP A 349 -20.73 25.14 -7.76
C ASP A 349 -21.35 26.15 -6.75
N PRO A 350 -21.05 27.46 -6.87
CA PRO A 350 -21.62 28.48 -5.98
C PRO A 350 -23.13 28.67 -6.20
N LEU A 351 -23.77 29.40 -5.28
CA LEU A 351 -25.21 29.74 -5.34
C LEU A 351 -25.57 30.64 -6.54
N GLU A 352 -24.66 31.50 -6.95
CA GLU A 352 -24.88 32.44 -8.06
C GLU A 352 -24.50 31.80 -9.39
N ASP A 353 -25.49 31.67 -10.27
CA ASP A 353 -25.33 31.09 -11.60
C ASP A 353 -24.27 31.85 -12.43
N GLY A 354 -23.33 31.12 -13.02
CA GLY A 354 -22.22 31.66 -13.81
C GLY A 354 -20.98 32.11 -13.03
N GLN A 355 -20.99 32.07 -11.68
CA GLN A 355 -19.77 32.25 -10.89
C GLN A 355 -18.93 30.95 -10.87
N LEU A 356 -17.60 31.08 -10.77
CA LEU A 356 -16.72 29.93 -10.62
C LEU A 356 -16.57 29.57 -9.13
N PRO A 357 -16.38 28.27 -8.80
CA PRO A 357 -15.98 27.85 -7.47
C PRO A 357 -14.74 28.59 -6.99
N ASP A 358 -14.68 28.91 -5.71
CA ASP A 358 -13.50 29.50 -5.08
C ASP A 358 -12.39 28.44 -5.02
N ILE A 359 -11.28 28.70 -5.72
CA ILE A 359 -10.14 27.78 -5.78
C ILE A 359 -9.52 27.51 -4.40
N THR A 360 -9.75 28.40 -3.43
CA THR A 360 -9.22 28.29 -2.06
C THR A 360 -10.13 27.52 -1.11
N LYS A 361 -11.31 27.06 -1.58
CA LYS A 361 -12.32 26.35 -0.77
C LYS A 361 -12.67 24.99 -1.39
N PRO A 362 -11.68 24.09 -1.64
CA PRO A 362 -11.98 22.76 -2.11
C PRO A 362 -12.70 21.93 -1.05
N PHE A 363 -13.33 20.86 -1.50
CA PHE A 363 -13.96 19.84 -0.68
C PHE A 363 -13.16 18.53 -0.78
N LEU A 364 -13.00 17.86 0.35
CA LEU A 364 -12.48 16.51 0.41
C LEU A 364 -13.64 15.52 0.36
N ALA A 365 -13.72 14.73 -0.72
CA ALA A 365 -14.70 13.68 -0.86
C ALA A 365 -14.32 12.44 -0.04
N MET A 366 -15.27 11.89 0.72
CA MET A 366 -15.12 10.63 1.43
C MET A 366 -16.20 9.63 1.02
N GLU A 367 -15.76 8.44 0.64
CA GLU A 367 -16.63 7.39 0.13
C GLU A 367 -17.34 6.55 1.22
N HIS A 368 -16.97 6.73 2.49
CA HIS A 368 -17.43 5.85 3.57
C HIS A 368 -18.67 6.38 4.31
N VAL A 369 -19.80 5.67 4.19
CA VAL A 369 -20.97 5.80 5.08
C VAL A 369 -21.01 4.58 6.02
N PRO A 370 -21.23 4.73 7.33
CA PRO A 370 -21.44 3.59 8.21
C PRO A 370 -22.81 2.93 7.90
N ILE A 371 -22.86 1.68 7.42
CA ILE A 371 -24.10 0.98 7.01
C ILE A 371 -24.32 -0.30 7.87
N ILE A 372 -25.55 -0.61 8.29
CA ILE A 372 -25.93 -1.96 8.76
C ILE A 372 -26.22 -2.84 7.55
N ALA A 373 -25.52 -3.98 7.41
CA ALA A 373 -25.90 -5.04 6.49
C ALA A 373 -26.10 -6.37 7.25
N ALA A 374 -27.31 -6.93 7.10
CA ALA A 374 -27.56 -8.34 7.32
C ALA A 374 -26.74 -9.16 6.32
N GLY A 375 -26.03 -10.19 6.78
CA GLY A 375 -25.55 -11.30 5.95
C GLY A 375 -24.83 -10.90 4.66
N ARG A 376 -23.92 -9.95 4.74
CA ARG A 376 -22.88 -9.61 3.76
C ARG A 376 -22.05 -8.51 4.41
N ALA A 377 -20.94 -8.90 5.03
CA ALA A 377 -20.01 -7.91 5.56
C ALA A 377 -19.36 -7.21 4.37
N ALA A 378 -19.68 -5.93 4.20
CA ALA A 378 -19.04 -5.05 3.24
C ALA A 378 -17.53 -5.04 3.51
N ASN A 379 -16.78 -5.22 2.43
CA ASN A 379 -15.33 -5.23 2.36
C ASN A 379 -14.74 -4.09 3.20
N GLY A 380 -13.94 -4.45 4.21
CA GLY A 380 -13.05 -3.51 4.87
C GLY A 380 -12.06 -3.00 3.84
N VAL A 381 -12.00 -1.69 3.68
CA VAL A 381 -11.01 -1.03 2.83
C VAL A 381 -9.61 -1.34 3.36
N ASN A 382 -8.79 -1.81 2.42
CA ASN A 382 -7.42 -2.30 2.55
C ASN A 382 -6.56 -1.46 3.51
N ALA A 383 -6.26 -2.05 4.67
CA ALA A 383 -5.10 -1.65 5.49
C ALA A 383 -3.78 -2.27 4.95
N ASP A 384 -3.80 -2.92 3.79
CA ASP A 384 -2.66 -3.53 3.10
C ASP A 384 -1.68 -2.53 2.48
N SER A 385 -2.11 -1.28 2.31
CA SER A 385 -1.30 -0.27 1.62
C SER A 385 -0.16 0.29 2.47
N SER A 386 -0.13 0.05 3.79
CA SER A 386 0.88 0.63 4.69
C SER A 386 2.14 -0.23 4.85
N LYS A 387 2.12 -1.54 4.58
CA LYS A 387 3.30 -2.42 4.73
C LYS A 387 4.39 -2.21 3.67
N HIS A 388 4.02 -1.55 2.59
CA HIS A 388 4.91 -1.24 1.50
C HIS A 388 5.30 0.24 1.43
N ASN A 389 4.72 1.13 2.23
CA ASN A 389 4.98 2.55 2.10
C ASN A 389 6.42 2.89 2.48
N VAL A 390 7.21 3.34 1.50
CA VAL A 390 8.57 3.87 1.72
C VAL A 390 8.54 5.11 2.63
N HIS A 391 7.38 5.76 2.71
CA HIS A 391 7.15 6.91 3.56
C HIS A 391 6.40 6.53 4.85
N PRO A 392 6.84 7.01 6.03
CA PRO A 392 6.24 6.65 7.33
C PRO A 392 4.80 7.12 7.51
N ASN A 393 4.33 8.06 6.69
CA ASN A 393 3.01 8.68 6.79
C ASN A 393 2.35 8.72 5.41
N ALA A 394 1.37 7.84 5.18
CA ALA A 394 0.79 7.59 3.85
C ALA A 394 0.09 8.82 3.25
N SER A 395 -0.67 9.55 4.06
CA SER A 395 -1.39 10.75 3.63
C SER A 395 -0.43 11.92 3.38
N VAL A 396 0.66 12.00 4.14
CA VAL A 396 1.70 13.03 3.95
C VAL A 396 2.46 12.79 2.65
N LEU A 397 2.74 11.52 2.34
CA LEU A 397 3.27 11.10 1.04
C LEU A 397 2.32 11.47 -0.10
N ALA A 398 1.03 11.15 0.05
CA ALA A 398 0.02 11.46 -0.95
C ALA A 398 -0.08 12.97 -1.22
N LEU A 399 0.05 13.82 -0.20
CA LEU A 399 0.17 15.27 -0.37
C LEU A 399 1.46 15.65 -1.14
N GLY A 400 2.59 15.02 -0.85
CA GLY A 400 3.84 15.22 -1.59
C GLY A 400 3.73 14.87 -3.07
N ILE A 401 3.07 13.75 -3.39
CA ILE A 401 2.75 13.34 -4.76
C ILE A 401 1.82 14.36 -5.41
N LEU A 402 0.74 14.76 -4.72
CA LEU A 402 -0.22 15.74 -5.22
C LEU A 402 0.43 17.10 -5.53
N LEU A 403 1.43 17.53 -4.75
CA LEU A 403 2.21 18.74 -5.05
C LEU A 403 3.02 18.60 -6.35
N CYS A 404 3.60 17.42 -6.63
CA CYS A 404 4.24 17.15 -7.92
C CYS A 404 3.21 17.19 -9.06
N GLU A 405 2.10 16.47 -8.92
CA GLU A 405 1.04 16.41 -9.93
C GLU A 405 0.46 17.79 -10.24
N LEU A 406 0.26 18.61 -9.21
CA LEU A 406 -0.27 19.96 -9.35
C LEU A 406 0.70 20.89 -10.08
N HIS A 407 2.01 20.80 -9.81
CA HIS A 407 3.00 21.60 -10.54
C HIS A 407 2.98 21.30 -12.05
N TYR A 408 2.98 20.02 -12.41
CA TYR A 408 2.95 19.58 -13.82
C TYR A 408 1.54 19.52 -14.42
N CYS A 409 0.50 19.74 -13.62
CA CYS A 409 -0.92 19.55 -13.98
C CYS A 409 -1.20 18.17 -14.61
N THR A 410 -0.42 17.17 -14.24
CA THR A 410 -0.39 15.86 -14.88
C THR A 410 -0.39 14.81 -13.78
N PRO A 411 -1.24 13.78 -13.85
CA PRO A 411 -1.23 12.69 -12.87
C PRO A 411 0.13 12.02 -12.89
N ILE A 412 0.62 11.60 -11.72
CA ILE A 412 1.96 11.01 -11.56
C ILE A 412 2.12 9.75 -12.43
N GLU A 413 1.00 9.06 -12.63
CA GLU A 413 0.85 7.95 -13.56
C GLU A 413 1.37 8.29 -14.96
N LEU A 414 1.12 9.47 -15.51
CA LEU A 414 1.53 9.79 -16.87
C LEU A 414 2.99 10.28 -16.97
N MET A 415 3.68 10.38 -15.83
CA MET A 415 5.02 10.96 -15.73
C MET A 415 6.15 9.93 -15.60
N GLY A 416 5.81 8.64 -15.39
CA GLY A 416 6.76 7.55 -15.24
C GLY A 416 7.32 7.00 -16.57
N ASP A 417 8.51 6.40 -16.51
CA ASP A 417 9.23 5.84 -17.68
C ASP A 417 8.54 4.58 -18.27
N ASP A 418 7.68 3.91 -17.49
CA ASP A 418 6.99 2.68 -17.88
C ASP A 418 5.45 2.86 -17.81
N PRO A 419 4.76 2.97 -18.97
CA PRO A 419 3.31 3.05 -19.04
C PRO A 419 2.60 1.69 -18.87
N HIS A 420 3.32 0.56 -18.79
CA HIS A 420 2.73 -0.79 -18.75
C HIS A 420 3.08 -1.63 -17.50
N GLY A 421 3.90 -1.12 -16.58
CA GLY A 421 4.19 -1.75 -15.29
C GLY A 421 3.05 -1.67 -14.28
N THR A 422 2.97 -2.63 -13.35
CA THR A 422 2.01 -2.59 -12.22
C THR A 422 2.34 -1.45 -11.28
N ARG A 423 1.47 -0.44 -11.21
CA ARG A 423 1.66 0.79 -10.43
C ARG A 423 1.05 0.70 -9.05
N ASN A 424 1.73 1.29 -8.08
CA ASN A 424 1.30 1.44 -6.70
C ASN A 424 1.90 2.71 -6.09
N VAL A 425 1.49 3.06 -4.87
CA VAL A 425 1.95 4.28 -4.16
C VAL A 425 3.49 4.39 -4.09
N ASN A 426 4.22 3.27 -4.09
CA ASN A 426 5.68 3.30 -4.14
C ASN A 426 6.24 3.60 -5.52
N SER A 427 5.63 3.10 -6.61
CA SER A 427 6.06 3.51 -7.95
C SER A 427 5.87 5.01 -8.15
N ASP A 428 4.80 5.56 -7.59
CA ASP A 428 4.49 6.99 -7.65
C ASP A 428 5.48 7.79 -6.81
N TYR A 429 5.83 7.29 -5.62
CA TYR A 429 6.90 7.82 -4.79
C TYR A 429 8.25 7.89 -5.52
N TYR A 430 8.71 6.78 -6.11
CA TYR A 430 10.00 6.76 -6.82
C TYR A 430 9.98 7.62 -8.09
N THR A 431 8.84 7.72 -8.77
CA THR A 431 8.65 8.64 -9.89
C THR A 431 8.76 10.10 -9.41
N CYS A 432 8.10 10.46 -8.30
CA CYS A 432 8.23 11.77 -7.67
C CYS A 432 9.67 12.07 -7.22
N LEU A 433 10.40 11.09 -6.65
CA LEU A 433 11.79 11.28 -6.26
C LEU A 433 12.70 11.55 -7.45
N LYS A 434 12.46 10.91 -8.61
CA LYS A 434 13.19 11.20 -9.85
C LYS A 434 12.88 12.62 -10.34
N LEU A 435 11.60 13.01 -10.33
CA LEU A 435 11.15 14.36 -10.70
C LEU A 435 11.73 15.43 -9.77
N LEU A 436 11.93 15.11 -8.50
CA LEU A 436 12.49 16.02 -7.50
C LEU A 436 13.87 16.55 -7.90
N ASN A 437 14.67 15.78 -8.64
CA ASN A 437 15.98 16.20 -9.13
C ASN A 437 15.91 17.41 -10.07
N ASN A 438 14.81 17.57 -10.79
CA ASN A 438 14.58 18.69 -11.71
C ASN A 438 13.61 19.73 -11.13
N LEU A 439 12.78 19.34 -10.15
CA LEU A 439 11.75 20.18 -9.56
C LEU A 439 12.28 21.48 -8.95
N GLU A 440 13.51 21.50 -8.39
CA GLU A 440 14.11 22.76 -7.89
C GLU A 440 14.27 23.80 -9.02
N ALA A 441 14.66 23.35 -10.22
CA ALA A 441 14.78 24.20 -11.39
C ALA A 441 13.42 24.57 -12.00
N ASP A 442 12.47 23.64 -11.98
CA ASP A 442 11.17 23.81 -12.63
C ASP A 442 10.16 24.59 -11.78
N ALA A 443 10.20 24.41 -10.45
CA ALA A 443 9.18 24.90 -9.53
C ALA A 443 9.62 26.01 -8.59
N GLY A 444 10.92 26.28 -8.48
CA GLY A 444 11.49 27.20 -7.51
C GLY A 444 11.86 26.52 -6.18
N ARG A 445 12.78 27.16 -5.44
CA ARG A 445 13.43 26.55 -4.26
C ARG A 445 12.45 26.25 -3.14
N ASP A 446 11.55 27.17 -2.81
CA ASP A 446 10.65 26.99 -1.65
C ASP A 446 9.60 25.91 -1.94
N TYR A 447 9.06 25.87 -3.17
CA TYR A 447 8.17 24.79 -3.61
C TYR A 447 8.86 23.43 -3.56
N PHE A 448 10.07 23.32 -4.11
CA PHE A 448 10.87 22.09 -4.05
C PHE A 448 11.15 21.64 -2.61
N LEU A 449 11.55 22.56 -1.72
CA LEU A 449 11.83 22.22 -0.33
C LEU A 449 10.57 21.77 0.42
N ALA A 450 9.41 22.35 0.12
CA ALA A 450 8.13 21.92 0.67
C ALA A 450 7.75 20.51 0.17
N THR A 451 7.80 20.27 -1.14
CA THR A 451 7.52 18.95 -1.73
C THR A 451 8.50 17.88 -1.23
N ARG A 452 9.79 18.22 -1.12
CA ARG A 452 10.81 17.31 -0.56
C ARG A 452 10.54 16.97 0.90
N ALA A 453 10.11 17.93 1.71
CA ALA A 453 9.75 17.69 3.10
C ALA A 453 8.57 16.70 3.23
N CYS A 454 7.56 16.80 2.36
CA CYS A 454 6.45 15.83 2.30
C CYS A 454 6.86 14.44 1.78
N LEU A 455 7.83 14.36 0.87
CA LEU A 455 8.25 13.10 0.26
C LEU A 455 9.31 12.35 1.08
N ARG A 456 10.22 13.06 1.76
CA ARG A 456 11.35 12.43 2.47
C ARG A 456 11.20 12.37 3.97
N TRP A 457 10.25 13.09 4.56
CA TRP A 457 10.05 13.13 6.01
C TRP A 457 11.31 13.63 6.80
N GLU A 458 12.16 14.44 6.17
CA GLU A 458 13.49 14.85 6.69
C GLU A 458 13.47 16.14 7.54
N TYR A 459 12.40 16.43 8.29
CA TYR A 459 12.38 17.59 9.21
C TYR A 459 12.44 17.22 10.70
N LEU A 460 12.62 15.93 11.02
CA LEU A 460 12.96 15.47 12.37
C LEU A 460 14.48 15.48 12.60
N PRO A 461 14.97 15.87 13.78
CA PRO A 461 16.37 15.70 14.14
C PRO A 461 16.79 14.22 14.05
N PRO A 462 18.01 13.92 13.57
CA PRO A 462 18.46 12.53 13.43
C PRO A 462 18.46 11.81 14.78
N GLY A 463 17.77 10.65 14.84
CA GLY A 463 17.66 9.81 16.04
C GLY A 463 16.37 9.95 16.85
N GLN A 464 15.43 10.81 16.44
CA GLN A 464 14.08 10.87 16.99
C GLN A 464 13.07 10.23 16.03
N ASP A 465 12.50 9.09 16.43
CA ASP A 465 11.32 8.51 15.78
C ASP A 465 10.07 9.09 16.45
N ALA A 466 9.35 9.97 15.74
CA ALA A 466 8.11 10.56 16.22
C ALA A 466 7.00 10.43 15.17
N ALA A 467 5.83 9.96 15.61
CA ALA A 467 4.63 9.87 14.78
C ALA A 467 4.08 11.26 14.43
N PHE A 468 3.39 11.39 13.29
CA PHE A 468 2.72 12.66 12.91
C PHE A 468 1.68 13.12 13.94
N GLU A 469 1.19 12.22 14.79
CA GLU A 469 0.26 12.56 15.87
C GLU A 469 0.84 13.52 16.91
N SER A 470 2.17 13.63 17.00
CA SER A 470 2.82 14.57 17.91
C SER A 470 2.56 16.03 17.49
N ASP A 471 2.11 16.85 18.45
CA ASP A 471 1.89 18.29 18.27
C ASP A 471 3.17 18.98 17.73
N ASP A 472 4.37 18.51 18.12
CA ASP A 472 5.66 19.07 17.66
C ASP A 472 5.95 18.71 16.20
N VAL A 473 5.63 17.49 15.77
CA VAL A 473 5.80 17.05 14.38
C VAL A 473 4.86 17.83 13.45
N GLN A 474 3.64 18.11 13.91
CA GLN A 474 2.68 18.94 13.18
C GLN A 474 3.14 20.39 13.05
N ARG A 475 3.72 20.97 14.10
CA ARG A 475 4.35 22.31 14.04
C ARG A 475 5.53 22.34 13.08
N LEU A 476 6.38 21.30 13.09
CA LEU A 476 7.50 21.18 12.15
C LEU A 476 7.01 21.03 10.71
N PHE A 477 5.95 20.26 10.47
CA PHE A 477 5.31 20.16 9.15
C PHE A 477 4.81 21.54 8.68
N TYR A 478 4.11 22.28 9.54
CA TYR A 478 3.62 23.62 9.23
C TYR A 478 4.75 24.57 8.82
N GLN A 479 5.87 24.54 9.54
CA GLN A 479 7.04 25.37 9.22
C GLN A 479 7.77 24.93 7.94
N ASN A 480 7.94 23.62 7.73
CA ASN A 480 8.76 23.09 6.64
C ASN A 480 8.01 22.96 5.30
N VAL A 481 6.67 22.93 5.34
CA VAL A 481 5.83 22.78 4.15
C VAL A 481 5.00 24.04 3.94
N ILE A 482 4.10 24.37 4.87
CA ILE A 482 3.11 25.44 4.67
C ILE A 482 3.79 26.81 4.59
N LYS A 483 4.69 27.16 5.52
CA LYS A 483 5.40 28.46 5.48
C LYS A 483 6.31 28.61 4.26
N ARG A 484 6.83 27.51 3.71
CA ARG A 484 7.60 27.54 2.45
C ARG A 484 6.70 27.80 1.25
N LEU A 485 5.56 27.12 1.15
CA LEU A 485 4.57 27.38 0.10
C LEU A 485 3.97 28.79 0.20
N GLU A 486 3.77 29.30 1.42
CA GLU A 486 3.37 30.69 1.66
C GLU A 486 4.45 31.68 1.15
N ALA A 487 5.73 31.41 1.42
CA ALA A 487 6.82 32.23 0.91
C ALA A 487 6.87 32.26 -0.62
N GLU A 488 6.55 31.16 -1.29
CA GLU A 488 6.50 31.06 -2.76
C GLU A 488 5.44 31.99 -3.37
N ILE A 489 4.22 31.99 -2.83
CA ILE A 489 3.15 32.89 -3.31
C ILE A 489 3.40 34.35 -2.92
N PHE A 490 4.02 34.58 -1.76
CA PHE A 490 4.35 35.93 -1.30
C PHE A 490 5.45 36.55 -2.17
N LYS A 491 6.48 35.79 -2.53
CA LYS A 491 7.56 36.26 -3.41
C LYS A 491 7.08 36.54 -4.83
N SER A 492 6.18 35.72 -5.34
CA SER A 492 5.72 35.80 -6.74
C SER A 492 4.58 36.80 -6.93
N TRP A 493 3.69 36.98 -5.94
CA TRP A 493 2.49 37.82 -6.08
C TRP A 493 2.16 38.68 -4.86
N GLY A 494 3.00 38.74 -3.83
CA GLY A 494 2.75 39.53 -2.62
C GLY A 494 1.57 39.05 -1.76
N LEU A 495 1.04 37.85 -2.03
CA LEU A 495 -0.13 37.30 -1.34
C LEU A 495 0.25 36.64 -0.01
N ARG A 496 -0.54 36.90 1.02
CA ARG A 496 -0.44 36.25 2.35
C ARG A 496 -1.59 35.26 2.53
N MET A 497 -1.40 34.25 3.37
CA MET A 497 -2.40 33.19 3.58
C MET A 497 -3.75 33.73 4.09
N GLU A 498 -3.70 34.75 4.96
CA GLU A 498 -4.87 35.46 5.49
C GLU A 498 -5.75 36.10 4.40
N ASN A 499 -5.15 36.51 3.28
CA ASN A 499 -5.84 37.17 2.17
C ASN A 499 -6.44 36.18 1.17
N LEU A 500 -6.05 34.89 1.24
CA LEU A 500 -6.53 33.87 0.30
C LEU A 500 -8.01 33.51 0.55
N GLY A 501 -8.50 33.62 1.78
CA GLY A 501 -9.91 33.31 2.09
C GLY A 501 -10.94 34.30 1.51
N SER A 502 -10.46 35.42 0.97
CA SER A 502 -11.26 36.55 0.48
C SER A 502 -10.84 37.00 -0.92
N LEU A 503 -10.41 36.07 -1.80
CA LEU A 503 -10.14 36.42 -3.19
C LEU A 503 -11.40 36.99 -3.85
N ASP A 504 -11.26 38.10 -4.55
CA ASP A 504 -12.37 38.64 -5.34
C ASP A 504 -12.67 37.73 -6.57
N PRO A 505 -13.87 37.82 -7.17
CA PRO A 505 -14.25 36.96 -8.28
C PRO A 505 -13.30 37.03 -9.49
N GLN A 506 -12.67 38.19 -9.74
CA GLN A 506 -11.74 38.38 -10.86
C GLN A 506 -10.39 37.70 -10.57
N GLN A 507 -9.88 37.85 -9.35
CA GLN A 507 -8.69 37.14 -8.88
C GLN A 507 -8.89 35.63 -8.92
N ASN A 508 -10.05 35.15 -8.47
CA ASN A 508 -10.41 33.73 -8.55
C ASN A 508 -10.46 33.24 -10.01
N GLN A 509 -11.08 34.00 -10.92
CA GLN A 509 -11.08 33.69 -12.36
C GLN A 509 -9.68 33.58 -12.97
N LEU A 510 -8.76 34.48 -12.58
CA LEU A 510 -7.37 34.46 -13.02
C LEU A 510 -6.62 33.23 -12.51
N CYS A 511 -6.94 32.76 -11.31
CA CYS A 511 -6.37 31.53 -10.76
C CYS A 511 -6.81 30.29 -11.57
N TRP A 512 -8.05 30.25 -12.07
CA TRP A 512 -8.54 29.15 -12.92
C TRP A 512 -7.97 29.21 -14.35
N GLY A 513 -7.73 30.40 -14.88
CA GLY A 513 -7.30 30.60 -16.28
C GLY A 513 -8.37 30.20 -17.31
N PRO A 514 -8.15 30.48 -18.60
CA PRO A 514 -9.18 30.28 -19.62
C PRO A 514 -9.61 28.82 -19.79
N PHE A 515 -8.67 27.87 -19.67
CA PHE A 515 -8.96 26.45 -19.84
C PHE A 515 -9.58 25.82 -18.58
N GLY A 516 -9.10 26.18 -17.38
CA GLY A 516 -9.73 25.72 -16.13
C GLY A 516 -11.17 26.22 -16.02
N GLN A 517 -11.42 27.47 -16.44
CA GLN A 517 -12.77 28.00 -16.55
C GLN A 517 -13.68 27.22 -17.50
N GLU A 518 -13.15 26.83 -18.67
CA GLU A 518 -13.88 26.00 -19.64
C GLU A 518 -14.24 24.64 -19.03
N VAL A 519 -13.30 23.99 -18.35
CA VAL A 519 -13.52 22.69 -17.69
C VAL A 519 -14.60 22.80 -16.61
N VAL A 520 -14.49 23.80 -15.74
CA VAL A 520 -15.46 24.03 -14.67
C VAL A 520 -16.84 24.24 -15.27
N ARG A 521 -16.98 25.14 -16.25
CA ARG A 521 -18.27 25.42 -16.90
C ARG A 521 -18.83 24.21 -17.66
N HIS A 522 -17.98 23.42 -18.30
CA HIS A 522 -18.43 22.23 -19.05
C HIS A 522 -18.94 21.14 -18.11
N GLU A 523 -18.23 20.86 -17.03
CA GLU A 523 -18.64 19.86 -16.04
C GLU A 523 -19.86 20.32 -15.24
N THR A 524 -20.01 21.63 -15.00
CA THR A 524 -21.21 22.18 -14.37
C THR A 524 -22.38 22.41 -15.34
N ALA A 525 -22.23 22.27 -16.66
CA ALA A 525 -23.31 22.48 -17.65
C ALA A 525 -23.96 21.19 -18.22
N LYS A 526 -23.45 19.99 -17.93
CA LYS A 526 -24.02 18.71 -18.41
C LYS A 526 -25.39 18.40 -17.78
N VAL A 527 -26.47 19.05 -18.24
CA VAL A 527 -27.82 18.51 -18.58
C VAL A 527 -28.59 19.69 -19.18
N GLU A 528 -28.25 20.09 -20.40
CA GLU A 528 -29.20 20.70 -21.33
C GLU A 528 -28.79 20.21 -22.72
N ILE A 529 -29.49 19.20 -23.25
CA ILE A 529 -29.74 18.87 -24.66
C ILE A 529 -30.14 17.40 -24.69
N SER A 530 -31.45 17.18 -24.63
CA SER A 530 -32.08 16.08 -25.34
C SER A 530 -33.42 16.59 -25.85
N ASP A 531 -33.38 17.33 -26.96
CA ASP A 531 -34.38 17.11 -28.00
C ASP A 531 -33.84 17.45 -29.39
N ASN A 532 -34.28 16.63 -30.34
CA ASN A 532 -34.02 16.60 -31.78
C ASN A 532 -32.70 16.02 -32.32
N GLY A 533 -32.90 14.89 -33.02
CA GLY A 533 -31.88 14.07 -33.65
C GLY A 533 -31.27 14.67 -34.91
N SER A 534 -30.05 14.22 -35.19
CA SER A 534 -29.46 14.03 -36.53
C SER A 534 -28.12 13.30 -36.39
N ARG A 535 -27.87 12.36 -37.30
CA ARG A 535 -26.72 11.44 -37.40
C ARG A 535 -25.35 12.13 -37.53
N ALA A 536 -24.30 11.59 -36.90
CA ALA A 536 -23.03 11.15 -37.52
C ALA A 536 -22.06 10.50 -36.49
N ILE A 537 -21.79 9.18 -36.59
CA ILE A 537 -20.53 8.47 -36.99
C ILE A 537 -19.50 8.22 -35.84
N PRO A 538 -19.05 6.96 -35.63
CA PRO A 538 -18.30 6.55 -34.43
C PRO A 538 -16.78 6.62 -34.60
N TYR A 539 -16.06 6.86 -33.49
CA TYR A 539 -14.67 6.45 -33.30
C TYR A 539 -14.59 5.45 -32.13
N ARG A 540 -14.07 4.25 -32.44
CA ARG A 540 -13.74 3.20 -31.46
C ARG A 540 -12.54 3.63 -30.62
N SER A 541 -12.64 3.45 -29.30
CA SER A 541 -11.49 3.07 -28.47
C SER A 541 -11.80 1.72 -27.83
N MET A 542 -10.84 0.81 -27.89
CA MET A 542 -10.96 -0.56 -27.42
C MET A 542 -10.64 -0.65 -25.94
N SER A 543 -11.62 -1.04 -25.12
CA SER A 543 -11.49 -2.01 -24.03
C SER A 543 -12.71 -1.88 -23.10
N ASP A 544 -13.80 -2.55 -23.46
CA ASP A 544 -14.90 -2.88 -22.55
C ASP A 544 -15.49 -4.21 -23.01
N ALA A 545 -15.29 -5.25 -22.20
CA ALA A 545 -16.02 -6.50 -22.32
C ALA A 545 -17.04 -6.55 -21.18
N THR A 546 -18.26 -6.15 -21.50
CA THR A 546 -19.46 -6.32 -20.68
C THR A 546 -19.77 -7.79 -20.38
N PRO A 547 -20.30 -8.11 -19.19
CA PRO A 547 -20.79 -9.45 -18.83
C PRO A 547 -22.14 -9.75 -19.49
N ALA A 548 -22.32 -11.02 -19.88
CA ALA A 548 -23.52 -11.54 -20.52
C ALA A 548 -24.74 -11.51 -19.59
N ALA A 549 -25.87 -11.05 -20.13
CA ALA A 549 -27.19 -11.10 -19.54
C ALA A 549 -27.73 -12.55 -19.47
N TYR A 550 -28.31 -12.91 -18.34
CA TYR A 550 -29.13 -14.12 -18.20
C TYR A 550 -30.55 -13.86 -18.68
N THR A 551 -31.05 -14.80 -19.48
CA THR A 551 -32.39 -14.82 -20.06
C THR A 551 -33.48 -14.95 -18.99
N THR A 552 -34.53 -14.18 -19.22
CA THR A 552 -35.87 -14.19 -18.66
C THR A 552 -36.51 -15.57 -18.51
N LEU A 553 -37.05 -15.85 -17.32
CA LEU A 553 -38.23 -16.69 -17.09
C LEU A 553 -39.05 -16.07 -15.95
N ALA A 554 -40.30 -15.74 -16.23
CA ALA A 554 -41.31 -15.32 -15.26
C ALA A 554 -42.36 -16.45 -15.10
N PRO A 555 -43.42 -16.25 -14.31
CA PRO A 555 -43.53 -16.53 -12.88
C PRO A 555 -44.49 -17.72 -12.62
N ASP A 556 -44.52 -18.29 -11.40
CA ASP A 556 -45.79 -18.81 -10.86
C ASP A 556 -45.79 -19.14 -9.35
N THR A 557 -46.80 -18.57 -8.70
CA THR A 557 -47.62 -19.07 -7.56
C THR A 557 -47.06 -19.18 -6.13
N VAL A 558 -47.67 -18.40 -5.24
CA VAL A 558 -47.70 -18.51 -3.77
C VAL A 558 -48.95 -19.33 -3.36
N PRO A 559 -48.94 -20.15 -2.29
CA PRO A 559 -49.60 -19.69 -1.05
C PRO A 559 -48.97 -20.16 0.29
N ARG A 560 -48.62 -19.16 1.11
CA ARG A 560 -48.96 -18.89 2.53
C ARG A 560 -49.36 -20.01 3.54
N ALA A 561 -48.64 -19.99 4.68
CA ALA A 561 -48.98 -20.26 6.11
C ALA A 561 -49.36 -21.69 6.57
N THR A 562 -48.80 -22.22 7.67
CA THR A 562 -49.07 -21.84 9.08
C THR A 562 -48.13 -22.61 10.04
N GLY A 563 -47.90 -22.10 11.27
CA GLY A 563 -47.50 -22.93 12.42
C GLY A 563 -46.46 -22.34 13.36
N SER A 564 -46.92 -21.77 14.48
CA SER A 564 -46.16 -21.20 15.59
C SER A 564 -45.64 -22.25 16.59
N ARG A 565 -44.49 -21.99 17.24
CA ARG A 565 -44.30 -22.03 18.71
C ARG A 565 -42.84 -21.77 19.13
N GLN A 566 -42.68 -20.75 19.99
CA GLN A 566 -41.51 -20.45 20.86
C GLN A 566 -41.51 -21.38 22.11
N PRO A 567 -40.42 -21.55 22.93
CA PRO A 567 -39.76 -20.46 23.69
C PRO A 567 -38.23 -20.53 24.00
N SER A 568 -37.73 -19.37 24.46
CA SER A 568 -36.46 -18.92 25.13
C SER A 568 -35.89 -19.81 26.27
N PRO A 569 -34.65 -19.63 26.85
CA PRO A 569 -33.88 -18.36 27.01
C PRO A 569 -32.33 -18.38 26.87
N ASN A 570 -31.80 -17.15 26.84
CA ASN A 570 -30.39 -16.67 26.95
C ASN A 570 -29.55 -17.32 28.09
N PRO A 571 -28.19 -17.29 28.06
CA PRO A 571 -27.46 -16.02 28.24
C PRO A 571 -26.16 -15.81 27.43
N GLN A 572 -25.98 -14.54 27.04
CA GLN A 572 -24.76 -13.72 27.09
C GLN A 572 -23.43 -14.38 26.68
N PHE A 573 -22.81 -13.90 25.59
CA PHE A 573 -21.39 -13.55 25.63
C PHE A 573 -21.06 -12.38 24.69
N ARG A 574 -20.34 -11.43 25.30
CA ARG A 574 -19.66 -10.25 24.77
C ARG A 574 -18.83 -10.62 23.52
N ALA A 575 -18.91 -9.84 22.45
CA ALA A 575 -17.94 -9.91 21.35
C ALA A 575 -17.28 -8.54 21.16
N GLN A 576 -16.01 -8.49 21.56
CA GLN A 576 -15.03 -7.44 21.30
C GLN A 576 -14.69 -7.42 19.80
N LEU A 577 -14.67 -6.25 19.17
CA LEU A 577 -14.30 -6.09 17.76
C LEU A 577 -12.79 -5.85 17.64
N VAL A 578 -12.12 -6.81 17.01
CA VAL A 578 -10.67 -6.90 16.76
C VAL A 578 -10.37 -6.36 15.35
N GLU A 579 -9.36 -5.50 15.25
CA GLU A 579 -8.79 -4.87 14.04
C GLU A 579 -8.25 -5.93 13.05
N LYS A 580 -8.38 -5.72 11.73
CA LYS A 580 -7.82 -6.62 10.71
C LYS A 580 -6.45 -6.15 10.23
N SER A 581 -5.43 -6.86 10.67
CA SER A 581 -4.06 -6.82 10.13
C SER A 581 -3.94 -7.73 8.91
N LEU A 582 -3.03 -7.42 7.97
CA LEU A 582 -2.47 -8.43 7.07
C LEU A 582 -1.78 -9.51 7.91
N TYR A 583 -2.37 -10.70 7.93
CA TYR A 583 -1.91 -11.78 8.77
C TYR A 583 -0.74 -12.52 8.12
N PHE A 584 0.35 -12.64 8.86
CA PHE A 584 1.49 -13.49 8.51
C PHE A 584 1.06 -14.96 8.34
N PHE A 585 0.08 -15.37 9.15
CA PHE A 585 -0.59 -16.65 9.10
C PHE A 585 -2.04 -16.45 8.64
N ASP A 586 -2.28 -16.61 7.35
CA ASP A 586 -3.56 -16.32 6.71
C ASP A 586 -4.68 -17.34 7.01
N ALA A 587 -4.35 -18.47 7.64
CA ALA A 587 -5.33 -19.47 8.10
C ALA A 587 -5.98 -19.15 9.45
N SER A 588 -5.38 -18.26 10.26
CA SER A 588 -5.87 -17.95 11.62
C SER A 588 -7.26 -17.30 11.66
N HIS A 589 -7.80 -16.87 10.51
CA HIS A 589 -9.09 -16.17 10.40
C HIS A 589 -10.15 -16.91 9.56
N GLN A 590 -9.82 -18.08 9.01
CA GLN A 590 -10.80 -18.91 8.29
C GLN A 590 -11.48 -19.87 9.26
N ALA A 591 -12.31 -19.32 10.16
CA ALA A 591 -13.19 -20.10 11.00
C ALA A 591 -14.31 -20.69 10.13
N GLY A 592 -14.13 -21.92 9.66
CA GLY A 592 -15.27 -22.80 9.40
C GLY A 592 -16.11 -22.92 10.69
N ASN A 593 -17.38 -23.33 10.58
CA ASN A 593 -18.13 -23.81 11.75
C ASN A 593 -17.16 -24.71 12.53
N GLY A 594 -16.82 -24.39 13.79
CA GLY A 594 -15.71 -24.98 14.56
C GLY A 594 -15.85 -26.49 14.84
N GLN A 595 -16.01 -27.27 13.78
CA GLN A 595 -16.23 -28.69 13.70
C GLN A 595 -15.47 -29.19 12.49
N GLU A 596 -14.67 -30.21 12.73
CA GLU A 596 -13.95 -30.93 11.69
C GLU A 596 -14.95 -31.55 10.70
N SER A 597 -14.62 -31.51 9.41
CA SER A 597 -15.48 -32.14 8.40
C SER A 597 -15.30 -33.66 8.45
N PRO A 598 -16.36 -34.48 8.36
CA PRO A 598 -16.20 -35.93 8.21
C PRO A 598 -15.30 -36.33 7.04
N LEU A 599 -15.26 -35.49 5.99
CA LEU A 599 -14.42 -35.72 4.82
C LEU A 599 -12.94 -35.42 5.11
N SER A 600 -12.62 -34.39 5.91
CA SER A 600 -11.23 -34.10 6.28
C SER A 600 -10.67 -35.17 7.21
N ILE A 601 -11.48 -35.65 8.17
CA ILE A 601 -11.16 -36.80 9.03
C ILE A 601 -10.86 -38.03 8.17
N GLN A 602 -11.80 -38.40 7.29
CA GLN A 602 -11.65 -39.57 6.44
C GLN A 602 -10.41 -39.48 5.55
N TRP A 603 -10.12 -38.30 4.99
CA TRP A 603 -8.93 -38.08 4.18
C TRP A 603 -7.65 -38.26 5.01
N MET A 604 -7.60 -37.68 6.21
CA MET A 604 -6.44 -37.77 7.09
C MET A 604 -6.22 -39.21 7.58
N ASP A 605 -7.27 -39.90 8.01
CA ASP A 605 -7.20 -41.32 8.39
C ASP A 605 -6.72 -42.18 7.21
N ASN A 606 -7.15 -41.84 6.00
CA ASN A 606 -6.71 -42.53 4.80
C ASN A 606 -5.20 -42.39 4.56
N LEU A 607 -4.69 -41.16 4.67
CA LEU A 607 -3.26 -40.85 4.61
C LEU A 607 -2.50 -41.61 5.71
N LEU A 608 -2.91 -41.45 6.96
CA LEU A 608 -2.20 -42.00 8.11
C LEU A 608 -2.10 -43.51 8.06
N ALA A 609 -3.20 -44.22 7.83
CA ALA A 609 -3.13 -45.69 7.75
C ALA A 609 -2.35 -46.18 6.52
N SER A 610 -2.21 -45.37 5.46
CA SER A 610 -1.30 -45.67 4.35
C SER A 610 0.17 -45.55 4.77
N ILE A 611 0.52 -44.51 5.52
CA ILE A 611 1.87 -44.29 6.05
C ILE A 611 2.21 -45.37 7.10
N TYR A 612 1.36 -45.61 8.10
CA TYR A 612 1.60 -46.59 9.16
C TYR A 612 1.77 -48.03 8.66
N THR A 613 1.27 -48.34 7.46
CA THR A 613 1.48 -49.67 6.85
C THR A 613 2.92 -49.85 6.35
N HIS A 614 3.62 -48.76 6.02
CA HIS A 614 4.92 -48.80 5.33
C HIS A 614 6.07 -48.17 6.11
N VAL A 615 5.78 -47.25 7.03
CA VAL A 615 6.78 -46.49 7.78
C VAL A 615 6.68 -46.85 9.24
N ASP A 616 7.76 -47.42 9.77
CA ASP A 616 7.83 -47.75 11.18
C ASP A 616 7.93 -46.45 12.00
N PRO A 617 7.14 -46.30 13.07
CA PRO A 617 7.14 -45.08 13.87
C PRO A 617 8.44 -44.92 14.65
N PHE A 618 8.67 -43.71 15.18
CA PHE A 618 9.89 -43.37 15.92
C PHE A 618 10.18 -44.38 17.05
N ASP A 619 9.18 -44.74 17.85
CA ASP A 619 9.36 -45.61 19.02
C ASP A 619 9.49 -47.10 18.71
N ALA A 620 9.38 -47.50 17.43
CA ALA A 620 9.56 -48.90 17.01
C ALA A 620 11.00 -49.40 17.19
N PHE A 621 11.96 -48.51 17.44
CA PHE A 621 13.37 -48.83 17.56
C PHE A 621 13.87 -48.47 18.96
N GLU A 622 14.52 -49.42 19.63
CA GLU A 622 15.14 -49.16 20.93
C GLU A 622 16.24 -48.08 20.82
N PRO A 623 16.41 -47.20 21.84
CA PRO A 623 17.45 -46.20 21.86
C PRO A 623 18.84 -46.81 21.60
N GLY A 624 19.50 -46.42 20.51
CA GLY A 624 20.83 -46.91 20.12
C GLY A 624 20.84 -48.13 19.17
N THR A 625 19.68 -48.69 18.80
CA THR A 625 19.58 -49.80 17.83
C THR A 625 19.28 -49.35 16.40
N ARG A 626 18.94 -48.07 16.19
CA ARG A 626 18.69 -47.50 14.86
C ARG A 626 19.98 -47.46 14.06
N THR A 627 19.97 -48.10 12.90
CA THR A 627 21.09 -48.13 11.95
C THR A 627 20.95 -47.09 10.84
N PHE A 628 19.83 -46.37 10.78
CA PHE A 628 19.57 -45.28 9.84
C PHE A 628 19.40 -43.93 10.56
N GLU A 629 19.73 -42.84 9.86
CA GLU A 629 19.55 -41.47 10.35
C GLU A 629 18.08 -41.03 10.19
N PRO A 630 17.38 -40.67 11.28
CA PRO A 630 16.02 -40.12 11.18
C PRO A 630 15.97 -38.88 10.28
N VAL A 631 14.84 -38.69 9.60
CA VAL A 631 14.63 -37.46 8.82
C VAL A 631 14.49 -36.30 9.77
N ARG A 632 15.22 -35.20 9.51
CA ARG A 632 15.17 -33.99 10.33
C ARG A 632 14.34 -32.91 9.64
N ILE A 633 13.37 -32.34 10.34
CA ILE A 633 12.45 -31.33 9.81
C ILE A 633 12.50 -30.08 10.70
N ALA A 634 12.75 -28.91 10.12
CA ALA A 634 12.52 -27.64 10.79
C ALA A 634 11.12 -27.10 10.46
N ILE A 635 10.39 -26.66 11.48
CA ILE A 635 9.15 -25.89 11.32
C ILE A 635 9.42 -24.44 11.73
N LEU A 636 9.24 -23.52 10.80
CA LEU A 636 9.38 -22.07 11.03
C LEU A 636 7.99 -21.47 11.14
N ASP A 637 7.57 -21.13 12.36
CA ASP A 637 6.18 -20.70 12.63
C ASP A 637 6.11 -19.81 13.90
N SER A 638 4.93 -19.66 14.52
CA SER A 638 4.68 -18.82 15.69
C SER A 638 5.21 -19.37 17.03
N GLY A 639 5.85 -20.54 17.00
CA GLY A 639 6.33 -21.26 18.17
C GLY A 639 5.54 -22.54 18.44
N TRP A 640 5.57 -23.04 19.67
CA TRP A 640 4.77 -24.19 20.08
C TRP A 640 4.35 -24.11 21.56
N ASP A 641 3.33 -24.86 21.96
CA ASP A 641 2.91 -24.97 23.36
C ASP A 641 3.53 -26.20 24.04
N PRO A 642 4.59 -26.03 24.87
CA PRO A 642 5.22 -27.13 25.59
C PRO A 642 4.37 -27.73 26.70
N GLU A 643 3.27 -27.07 27.08
CA GLU A 643 2.38 -27.55 28.13
C GLU A 643 1.18 -28.31 27.55
N ASN A 644 1.07 -28.43 26.22
CA ASN A 644 -0.01 -29.17 25.57
C ASN A 644 0.13 -30.69 25.85
N PRO A 645 -0.84 -31.35 26.52
CA PRO A 645 -0.79 -32.77 26.81
C PRO A 645 -0.73 -33.67 25.58
N LEU A 646 -1.19 -33.21 24.41
CA LEU A 646 -1.10 -33.96 23.16
C LEU A 646 0.31 -33.95 22.57
N LEU A 647 1.22 -33.15 23.13
CA LEU A 647 2.65 -33.15 22.83
C LEU A 647 3.47 -33.80 23.95
N MET A 648 2.81 -34.36 24.96
CA MET A 648 3.43 -35.08 26.07
C MET A 648 3.22 -36.58 25.92
N THR A 649 4.18 -37.34 26.43
CA THR A 649 4.21 -38.79 26.59
C THR A 649 4.42 -39.12 28.06
N ASP A 650 4.33 -40.39 28.43
CA ASP A 650 4.64 -40.85 29.79
C ASP A 650 6.07 -40.50 30.23
N GLN A 651 6.98 -40.21 29.29
CA GLN A 651 8.38 -39.85 29.53
C GLN A 651 8.63 -38.32 29.48
N GLY A 652 7.57 -37.51 29.40
CA GLY A 652 7.66 -36.06 29.22
C GLY A 652 7.36 -35.64 27.79
N GLN A 653 8.01 -34.59 27.30
CA GLN A 653 7.81 -34.09 25.93
C GLN A 653 8.00 -35.17 24.86
N ASP A 654 7.21 -35.13 23.78
CA ASP A 654 7.36 -36.01 22.63
C ASP A 654 8.83 -36.07 22.18
N PRO A 655 9.47 -37.25 22.20
CA PRO A 655 10.91 -37.39 21.98
C PRO A 655 11.35 -37.05 20.56
N ARG A 656 10.40 -36.89 19.62
CA ARG A 656 10.66 -36.42 18.27
C ARG A 656 10.97 -34.93 18.23
N ILE A 657 10.50 -34.14 19.19
CA ILE A 657 10.83 -32.71 19.27
C ILE A 657 12.22 -32.58 19.91
N ARG A 658 13.25 -32.44 19.05
CA ARG A 658 14.66 -32.52 19.47
C ARG A 658 15.22 -31.21 20.00
N ASN A 659 14.83 -30.10 19.38
CA ASN A 659 15.34 -28.78 19.74
C ASN A 659 14.34 -27.69 19.33
N TRP A 660 14.45 -26.52 19.94
CA TRP A 660 13.64 -25.37 19.63
C TRP A 660 14.42 -24.09 19.92
N GLN A 661 14.19 -23.07 19.10
CA GLN A 661 14.81 -21.77 19.29
C GLN A 661 13.87 -20.66 18.82
N SER A 662 13.89 -19.54 19.54
CA SER A 662 13.22 -18.33 19.09
C SER A 662 14.20 -17.43 18.37
N PHE A 663 13.80 -16.99 17.18
CA PHE A 663 14.52 -16.02 16.37
C PHE A 663 13.89 -14.64 16.47
N VAL A 664 12.73 -14.51 17.13
CA VAL A 664 12.06 -13.22 17.35
C VAL A 664 12.95 -12.34 18.23
N SER A 665 13.39 -11.22 17.67
CA SER A 665 14.28 -10.27 18.33
C SER A 665 13.78 -9.85 19.73
N GLY A 666 14.62 -10.03 20.76
CA GLY A 666 14.30 -9.73 22.16
C GLY A 666 13.49 -10.80 22.90
N LYS A 667 13.23 -11.96 22.27
CA LYS A 667 12.57 -13.13 22.86
C LYS A 667 13.33 -14.43 22.57
N GLU A 668 14.65 -14.41 22.55
CA GLU A 668 15.50 -15.53 22.09
C GLU A 668 15.32 -16.82 22.90
N ASN A 669 14.93 -16.70 24.18
CA ASN A 669 14.70 -17.84 25.08
C ASN A 669 13.23 -18.27 25.19
N ASP A 670 12.31 -17.66 24.45
CA ASP A 670 10.87 -17.92 24.56
C ASP A 670 10.29 -18.47 23.25
N THR A 671 10.01 -19.77 23.22
CA THR A 671 9.40 -20.45 22.08
C THR A 671 7.90 -20.68 22.23
N ARG A 672 7.27 -20.13 23.29
CA ARG A 672 5.84 -20.34 23.53
C ARG A 672 5.02 -19.74 22.40
N ASP A 673 4.08 -20.54 21.91
CA ASP A 673 3.15 -20.10 20.89
C ASP A 673 2.07 -19.19 21.47
N GLU A 674 2.18 -17.90 21.15
CA GLU A 674 1.19 -16.91 21.59
C GLU A 674 -0.02 -16.81 20.65
N ILE A 675 0.09 -17.38 19.43
CA ILE A 675 -0.86 -17.26 18.31
C ILE A 675 -1.71 -18.54 18.18
N GLY A 676 -1.07 -19.70 18.32
CA GLY A 676 -1.67 -21.03 18.18
C GLY A 676 -1.39 -21.72 16.83
N HIS A 677 -1.03 -20.95 15.80
CA HIS A 677 -0.79 -21.46 14.44
C HIS A 677 0.36 -22.48 14.39
N GLY A 678 1.49 -22.18 15.05
CA GLY A 678 2.65 -23.06 15.08
C GLY A 678 2.40 -24.36 15.83
N THR A 679 1.63 -24.31 16.92
CA THR A 679 1.19 -25.52 17.65
C THR A 679 0.27 -26.39 16.78
N HIS A 680 -0.62 -25.77 16.00
CA HIS A 680 -1.49 -26.47 15.04
C HIS A 680 -0.68 -27.15 13.95
N ALA A 681 0.22 -26.41 13.31
CA ALA A 681 1.08 -26.92 12.24
C ALA A 681 2.04 -28.02 12.74
N LEU A 682 2.61 -27.87 13.94
CA LEU A 682 3.44 -28.90 14.58
C LEU A 682 2.66 -30.19 14.83
N GLY A 683 1.42 -30.09 15.32
CA GLY A 683 0.57 -31.26 15.53
C GLY A 683 0.28 -32.02 14.24
N LEU A 684 0.02 -31.32 13.13
CA LEU A 684 -0.20 -31.94 11.83
C LEU A 684 1.08 -32.61 11.31
N LEU A 685 2.20 -31.92 11.42
CA LEU A 685 3.50 -32.44 11.00
C LEU A 685 3.84 -33.73 11.76
N LEU A 686 3.68 -33.74 13.09
CA LEU A 686 3.94 -34.92 13.93
C LEU A 686 2.98 -36.08 13.65
N LYS A 687 1.72 -35.81 13.26
CA LYS A 687 0.79 -36.87 12.84
C LYS A 687 1.28 -37.58 11.59
N VAL A 688 1.77 -36.84 10.59
CA VAL A 688 2.16 -37.40 9.28
C VAL A 688 3.60 -37.93 9.28
N ALA A 689 4.54 -37.24 9.94
CA ALA A 689 5.96 -37.58 10.01
C ALA A 689 6.26 -38.46 11.23
N THR A 690 5.82 -39.71 11.18
CA THR A 690 5.79 -40.64 12.34
C THR A 690 7.17 -41.04 12.86
N CYS A 691 8.22 -40.92 12.05
CA CYS A 691 9.60 -41.32 12.38
C CYS A 691 10.61 -40.16 12.33
N ALA A 692 10.15 -38.92 12.12
CA ALA A 692 11.04 -37.77 11.95
C ALA A 692 11.43 -37.14 13.30
N GLU A 693 12.59 -36.48 13.29
CA GLU A 693 12.99 -35.53 14.32
C GLU A 693 12.59 -34.11 13.91
N VAL A 694 11.95 -33.39 14.82
CA VAL A 694 11.39 -32.06 14.56
C VAL A 694 12.12 -31.00 15.37
N TYR A 695 12.42 -29.89 14.71
CA TYR A 695 13.09 -28.73 15.26
C TYR A 695 12.18 -27.51 15.10
N VAL A 696 11.87 -26.82 16.19
CA VAL A 696 10.89 -25.71 16.18
C VAL A 696 11.62 -24.37 16.18
N ALA A 697 11.48 -23.60 15.10
CA ALA A 697 11.95 -22.22 15.03
C ALA A 697 10.77 -21.26 15.16
N ARG A 698 10.72 -20.52 16.27
CA ARG A 698 9.76 -19.41 16.41
C ARG A 698 10.28 -18.20 15.64
N VAL A 699 9.56 -17.81 14.59
CA VAL A 699 9.90 -16.66 13.74
C VAL A 699 8.87 -15.53 13.84
N ALA A 700 7.74 -15.75 14.51
CA ALA A 700 6.73 -14.73 14.73
C ALA A 700 6.24 -14.68 16.18
N GLY A 701 6.18 -13.46 16.72
CA GLY A 701 5.61 -13.17 18.04
C GLY A 701 4.21 -12.54 18.00
N ARG A 702 3.75 -12.14 16.81
CA ARG A 702 2.44 -11.53 16.55
C ARG A 702 1.93 -12.03 15.20
N GLU A 703 0.63 -11.94 14.97
CA GLU A 703 0.04 -12.33 13.68
C GLU A 703 0.39 -11.32 12.56
N THR A 704 1.10 -10.24 12.88
CA THR A 704 1.45 -9.16 11.97
C THR A 704 2.95 -9.15 11.73
N LEU A 705 3.37 -8.88 10.49
CA LEU A 705 4.77 -8.76 10.10
C LEU A 705 5.31 -7.38 10.47
N ASP A 706 6.46 -7.35 11.13
CA ASP A 706 7.34 -6.18 11.19
C ASP A 706 8.56 -6.38 10.28
N ARG A 707 9.35 -5.32 10.06
CA ARG A 707 10.56 -5.41 9.23
C ARG A 707 11.62 -6.36 9.79
N GLY A 708 11.68 -6.51 11.12
CA GLY A 708 12.63 -7.39 11.81
C GLY A 708 12.32 -8.87 11.59
N THR A 709 11.05 -9.21 11.41
CA THR A 709 10.56 -10.58 11.18
C THR A 709 11.22 -11.21 9.96
N TYR A 710 11.50 -10.45 8.89
CA TYR A 710 12.15 -10.99 7.70
C TYR A 710 13.61 -11.43 7.94
N ASP A 711 14.36 -10.64 8.71
CA ASP A 711 15.73 -10.99 9.08
C ASP A 711 15.74 -12.18 10.04
N ASP A 712 14.75 -12.28 10.92
CA ASP A 712 14.59 -13.38 11.86
C ASP A 712 14.22 -14.69 11.14
N ILE A 713 13.37 -14.65 10.10
CA ILE A 713 13.12 -15.80 9.22
C ILE A 713 14.39 -16.21 8.48
N ALA A 714 15.17 -15.26 7.93
CA ALA A 714 16.41 -15.58 7.22
C ALA A 714 17.43 -16.28 8.14
N LYS A 715 17.61 -15.76 9.37
CA LYS A 715 18.46 -16.40 10.39
C LYS A 715 17.94 -17.79 10.78
N ALA A 716 16.63 -17.97 10.89
CA ALA A 716 16.04 -19.26 11.21
C ALA A 716 16.29 -20.30 10.12
N ILE A 717 16.17 -19.91 8.84
CA ILE A 717 16.51 -20.79 7.70
C ILE A 717 17.99 -21.16 7.74
N GLU A 718 18.88 -20.18 7.94
CA GLU A 718 20.32 -20.44 8.05
C GLU A 718 20.65 -21.37 9.23
N HIS A 719 20.03 -21.17 10.39
CA HIS A 719 20.24 -22.01 11.57
C HIS A 719 19.73 -23.44 11.36
N ALA A 720 18.55 -23.59 10.74
CA ALA A 720 18.00 -24.91 10.41
C ALA A 720 18.95 -25.71 9.51
N VAL A 721 19.61 -25.04 8.57
CA VAL A 721 20.55 -25.66 7.63
C VAL A 721 21.93 -25.90 8.27
N ASP A 722 22.52 -24.89 8.89
CA ASP A 722 23.92 -24.95 9.33
C ASP A 722 24.10 -25.66 10.68
N VAL A 723 23.14 -25.51 11.60
CA VAL A 723 23.26 -25.98 12.98
C VAL A 723 22.44 -27.25 13.18
N TRP A 724 21.17 -27.24 12.78
CA TRP A 724 20.31 -28.42 12.91
C TRP A 724 20.48 -29.42 11.76
N ASN A 725 21.07 -29.00 10.64
CA ASN A 725 21.33 -29.80 9.44
C ASN A 725 20.10 -30.60 9.01
N VAL A 726 18.97 -29.89 8.87
CA VAL A 726 17.68 -30.50 8.53
C VAL A 726 17.59 -30.92 7.07
N ASP A 727 16.81 -31.97 6.83
CA ASP A 727 16.50 -32.46 5.48
C ASP A 727 15.35 -31.65 4.85
N ILE A 728 14.42 -31.16 5.67
CA ILE A 728 13.19 -30.49 5.23
C ILE A 728 12.94 -29.24 6.08
N ILE A 729 12.49 -28.15 5.45
CA ILE A 729 11.97 -26.96 6.13
C ILE A 729 10.51 -26.75 5.71
N SER A 730 9.61 -26.64 6.70
CA SER A 730 8.20 -26.29 6.52
C SER A 730 7.95 -24.84 6.91
N MET A 731 7.44 -24.05 5.97
CA MET A 731 7.14 -22.61 6.12
C MET A 731 5.67 -22.35 5.83
N SER A 732 4.85 -22.42 6.87
CA SER A 732 3.39 -22.28 6.76
C SER A 732 2.95 -20.81 6.77
N PHE A 733 3.70 -19.95 6.10
CA PHE A 733 3.47 -18.51 6.01
C PHE A 733 3.80 -18.01 4.61
N GLY A 734 3.28 -16.83 4.27
CA GLY A 734 3.56 -16.14 3.02
C GLY A 734 3.81 -14.66 3.26
N ILE A 735 4.80 -14.11 2.57
CA ILE A 735 5.09 -12.68 2.54
C ILE A 735 4.89 -12.15 1.12
N ARG A 736 4.51 -10.88 1.00
CA ARG A 736 4.26 -10.23 -0.29
C ARG A 736 5.44 -9.36 -0.72
N GLU A 737 6.25 -8.95 0.24
CA GLU A 737 7.46 -8.18 0.06
C GLU A 737 8.61 -9.04 -0.48
N TYR A 738 9.40 -8.49 -1.40
CA TYR A 738 10.71 -9.08 -1.73
C TYR A 738 11.69 -8.82 -0.57
N ASN A 739 12.31 -9.88 -0.06
CA ASN A 739 13.35 -9.79 0.96
C ASN A 739 14.64 -10.47 0.47
N LYS A 740 15.72 -9.68 0.33
CA LYS A 740 17.00 -10.18 -0.17
C LYS A 740 17.69 -11.17 0.78
N PRO A 741 17.78 -10.91 2.11
CA PRO A 741 18.34 -11.89 3.06
C PRO A 741 17.66 -13.26 3.00
N MET A 742 16.33 -13.29 3.03
CA MET A 742 15.58 -14.55 2.97
C MET A 742 15.77 -15.26 1.63
N GLN A 743 15.84 -14.53 0.52
CA GLN A 743 16.19 -15.12 -0.77
C GLN A 743 17.57 -15.82 -0.72
N VAL A 744 18.58 -15.18 -0.12
CA VAL A 744 19.92 -15.75 0.01
C VAL A 744 19.90 -17.00 0.90
N ALA A 745 19.18 -16.95 2.03
CA ALA A 745 19.03 -18.09 2.93
C ALA A 745 18.34 -19.28 2.24
N ILE A 746 17.30 -19.02 1.45
CA ILE A 746 16.60 -20.04 0.64
C ILE A 746 17.53 -20.62 -0.42
N SER A 747 18.26 -19.80 -1.17
CA SER A 747 19.25 -20.29 -2.15
C SER A 747 20.31 -21.17 -1.50
N LYS A 748 20.77 -20.81 -0.29
CA LYS A 748 21.73 -21.60 0.47
C LYS A 748 21.15 -22.94 0.94
N ALA A 749 19.91 -22.95 1.44
CA ALA A 749 19.24 -24.19 1.85
C ALA A 749 19.07 -25.15 0.66
N LEU A 750 18.67 -24.65 -0.50
CA LEU A 750 18.58 -25.44 -1.73
C LEU A 750 19.94 -25.99 -2.18
N ALA A 751 21.00 -25.18 -2.09
CA ALA A 751 22.37 -25.62 -2.40
C ALA A 751 22.88 -26.73 -1.47
N ASN A 752 22.36 -26.79 -0.23
CA ASN A 752 22.64 -27.83 0.76
C ASN A 752 21.69 -29.03 0.69
N GLN A 753 20.88 -29.14 -0.38
CA GLN A 753 19.92 -30.24 -0.59
C GLN A 753 18.88 -30.34 0.55
N THR A 754 18.45 -29.20 1.06
CA THR A 754 17.32 -29.10 2.00
C THR A 754 16.05 -28.82 1.20
N LEU A 755 15.02 -29.67 1.36
CA LEU A 755 13.74 -29.51 0.68
C LEU A 755 12.89 -28.44 1.40
N LEU A 756 12.36 -27.48 0.65
CA LEU A 756 11.62 -26.34 1.21
C LEU A 756 10.15 -26.42 0.81
N PHE A 757 9.25 -26.48 1.79
CA PHE A 757 7.80 -26.49 1.58
C PHE A 757 7.20 -25.20 2.11
N ALA A 758 6.38 -24.53 1.29
CA ALA A 758 5.79 -23.25 1.68
C ALA A 758 4.33 -23.10 1.23
N ALA A 759 3.55 -22.41 2.06
CA ALA A 759 2.15 -22.13 1.81
C ALA A 759 1.97 -21.20 0.61
N ALA A 760 1.08 -21.55 -0.32
CA ALA A 760 0.85 -20.76 -1.53
C ALA A 760 0.25 -19.37 -1.24
N SER A 761 -0.58 -19.26 -0.20
CA SER A 761 -1.42 -18.12 0.23
C SER A 761 -2.93 -18.44 0.20
N ASN A 762 -3.73 -17.70 0.97
CA ASN A 762 -5.19 -17.77 1.04
C ASN A 762 -5.90 -16.54 0.42
N ASP A 763 -5.22 -15.75 -0.43
CA ASP A 763 -5.78 -14.51 -0.99
C ASP A 763 -6.69 -14.71 -2.22
N GLY A 764 -6.93 -15.95 -2.63
CA GLY A 764 -7.71 -16.29 -3.82
C GLY A 764 -7.12 -15.70 -5.10
N ALA A 765 -7.94 -15.47 -6.11
CA ALA A 765 -7.51 -14.84 -7.37
C ALA A 765 -7.12 -13.35 -7.23
N ASN A 766 -7.22 -12.75 -6.03
CA ASN A 766 -6.87 -11.34 -5.82
C ASN A 766 -5.35 -11.14 -5.79
N LEU A 767 -4.58 -12.15 -5.36
CA LEU A 767 -3.11 -12.12 -5.31
C LEU A 767 -2.55 -13.49 -5.73
N GLY A 768 -1.39 -13.51 -6.37
CA GLY A 768 -0.73 -14.75 -6.79
C GLY A 768 -0.09 -15.52 -5.63
N ARG A 769 0.76 -16.51 -5.93
CA ARG A 769 1.56 -17.24 -4.93
C ARG A 769 2.43 -16.27 -4.09
N ALA A 770 2.49 -16.46 -2.78
CA ALA A 770 3.32 -15.68 -1.87
C ALA A 770 4.78 -16.13 -1.88
N PHE A 771 5.71 -15.28 -1.42
CA PHE A 771 7.08 -15.71 -1.14
C PHE A 771 7.12 -16.34 0.27
N PRO A 772 7.81 -17.47 0.51
CA PRO A 772 8.77 -18.12 -0.37
C PRO A 772 8.20 -19.15 -1.35
N ALA A 773 6.90 -19.48 -1.30
CA ALA A 773 6.28 -20.48 -2.18
C ALA A 773 6.41 -20.17 -3.67
N LYS A 774 6.51 -18.90 -4.07
CA LYS A 774 6.76 -18.47 -5.46
C LYS A 774 8.22 -18.65 -5.90
N TYR A 775 9.15 -18.90 -4.98
CA TYR A 775 10.57 -19.01 -5.33
C TYR A 775 10.84 -20.34 -6.06
N PRO A 776 11.57 -20.35 -7.19
CA PRO A 776 11.87 -21.58 -7.90
C PRO A 776 12.52 -22.63 -7.00
N SER A 777 12.13 -23.89 -7.18
CA SER A 777 12.60 -25.03 -6.38
C SER A 777 12.13 -25.04 -4.92
N VAL A 778 11.22 -24.15 -4.52
CA VAL A 778 10.41 -24.31 -3.29
C VAL A 778 9.10 -25.00 -3.66
N PHE A 779 8.71 -26.03 -2.91
CA PHE A 779 7.45 -26.72 -3.09
C PHE A 779 6.29 -25.82 -2.64
N CYS A 780 5.58 -25.23 -3.61
CA CYS A 780 4.41 -24.40 -3.38
C CYS A 780 3.18 -25.27 -3.09
N ILE A 781 2.65 -25.19 -1.86
CA ILE A 781 1.54 -26.03 -1.40
C ILE A 781 0.23 -25.26 -1.35
N HIS A 782 -0.74 -25.70 -2.14
CA HIS A 782 -2.12 -25.23 -2.18
C HIS A 782 -3.02 -26.14 -1.34
N SER A 783 -4.23 -25.67 -1.03
CA SER A 783 -5.21 -26.34 -0.17
C SER A 783 -6.32 -27.02 -0.97
N THR A 784 -6.85 -28.12 -0.45
CA THR A 784 -8.09 -28.74 -0.92
C THR A 784 -9.04 -29.04 0.22
N ASP A 785 -10.31 -29.23 -0.12
CA ASP A 785 -11.26 -29.92 0.75
C ASP A 785 -10.95 -31.44 0.86
N GLY A 786 -11.69 -32.16 1.70
CA GLY A 786 -11.54 -33.62 1.87
C GLY A 786 -11.88 -34.47 0.64
N ASN A 787 -12.51 -33.89 -0.39
CA ASN A 787 -12.76 -34.55 -1.68
C ASN A 787 -11.66 -34.28 -2.72
N GLY A 788 -10.66 -33.46 -2.37
CA GLY A 788 -9.63 -33.01 -3.29
C GLY A 788 -10.10 -31.94 -4.26
N ASN A 789 -11.15 -31.18 -3.94
CA ASN A 789 -11.49 -29.97 -4.69
C ASN A 789 -10.58 -28.83 -4.23
N PRO A 790 -10.00 -28.04 -5.15
CA PRO A 790 -9.16 -26.90 -4.78
C PRO A 790 -9.95 -25.89 -3.94
N SER A 791 -9.34 -25.43 -2.85
CA SER A 791 -9.92 -24.41 -2.00
C SER A 791 -10.14 -23.10 -2.76
N THR A 792 -11.25 -22.42 -2.46
CA THR A 792 -11.63 -21.16 -3.14
C THR A 792 -10.67 -20.01 -2.83
N PHE A 793 -9.92 -20.12 -1.73
CA PHE A 793 -8.91 -19.16 -1.30
C PHE A 793 -7.52 -19.43 -1.89
N ASN A 794 -7.32 -20.52 -2.63
CA ASN A 794 -6.03 -20.73 -3.29
C ASN A 794 -5.74 -19.61 -4.31
N PRO A 795 -4.50 -19.11 -4.41
CA PRO A 795 -4.10 -18.29 -5.53
C PRO A 795 -4.27 -19.07 -6.83
N THR A 796 -4.55 -18.35 -7.93
CA THR A 796 -4.68 -18.96 -9.25
C THR A 796 -3.46 -19.84 -9.56
N ALA A 797 -3.73 -21.06 -10.05
CA ALA A 797 -2.70 -21.99 -10.47
C ALA A 797 -1.78 -21.35 -11.52
N ASP A 798 -0.47 -21.50 -11.35
CA ASP A 798 0.54 -21.03 -12.30
C ASP A 798 0.71 -22.09 -13.39
N ASP A 799 0.52 -21.72 -14.65
CA ASP A 799 0.59 -22.64 -15.79
C ASP A 799 2.02 -23.07 -16.12
N LYS A 800 3.03 -22.37 -15.59
CA LYS A 800 4.46 -22.62 -15.84
C LYS A 800 5.13 -23.41 -14.74
N ASP A 801 4.42 -23.74 -13.67
CA ASP A 801 4.98 -24.41 -12.51
C ASP A 801 4.01 -25.46 -11.95
N VAL A 802 4.50 -26.32 -11.07
CA VAL A 802 3.70 -27.35 -10.41
C VAL A 802 2.82 -26.71 -9.34
N ASN A 803 1.56 -27.15 -9.24
CA ASN A 803 0.55 -26.59 -8.33
C ASN A 803 0.14 -27.65 -7.31
N PHE A 804 1.09 -28.19 -6.54
CA PHE A 804 0.79 -29.24 -5.57
C PHE A 804 -0.29 -28.79 -4.60
N SER A 805 -1.26 -29.66 -4.36
CA SER A 805 -2.36 -29.40 -3.43
C SER A 805 -2.69 -30.63 -2.59
N LEU A 806 -2.93 -30.42 -1.30
CA LEU A 806 -3.35 -31.44 -0.33
C LEU A 806 -4.47 -30.89 0.56
N LEU A 807 -5.04 -31.76 1.40
CA LEU A 807 -6.04 -31.36 2.39
C LEU A 807 -5.56 -30.16 3.21
N GLY A 808 -6.37 -29.10 3.23
CA GLY A 808 -6.12 -27.92 4.05
C GLY A 808 -7.39 -27.24 4.53
N GLU A 809 -8.58 -27.81 4.33
CA GLU A 809 -9.83 -27.27 4.87
C GLU A 809 -10.39 -28.11 6.02
N ASN A 810 -10.82 -27.41 7.07
CA ASN A 810 -11.50 -27.97 8.24
C ASN A 810 -10.72 -29.13 8.89
N VAL A 811 -9.43 -28.93 9.15
CA VAL A 811 -8.53 -29.96 9.72
C VAL A 811 -8.26 -29.70 11.20
N SER A 812 -8.48 -30.71 12.05
CA SER A 812 -8.22 -30.62 13.49
C SER A 812 -6.77 -30.92 13.86
N SER A 813 -6.17 -30.06 14.69
CA SER A 813 -4.82 -30.25 15.24
C SER A 813 -4.68 -29.62 16.62
N HIS A 814 -3.50 -29.75 17.21
CA HIS A 814 -3.19 -29.28 18.56
C HIS A 814 -3.30 -27.75 18.67
N TRP A 815 -3.68 -27.26 19.83
CA TRP A 815 -3.89 -25.83 20.10
C TRP A 815 -3.52 -25.46 21.54
N PRO A 816 -2.97 -24.27 21.82
CA PRO A 816 -2.71 -23.85 23.19
C PRO A 816 -4.02 -23.53 23.95
N ILE A 817 -4.16 -24.00 25.19
CA ILE A 817 -5.36 -23.71 26.00
C ILE A 817 -5.49 -22.21 26.30
N GLY A 818 -6.73 -21.71 26.30
CA GLY A 818 -7.07 -20.36 26.72
C GLY A 818 -6.78 -19.28 25.68
N LYS A 819 -6.32 -19.65 24.48
CA LYS A 819 -6.09 -18.74 23.36
C LYS A 819 -7.34 -18.61 22.48
N ASN A 820 -7.65 -17.38 22.06
CA ASN A 820 -8.78 -17.04 21.17
C ASN A 820 -10.15 -17.60 21.62
N GLY A 821 -10.36 -17.78 22.92
CA GLY A 821 -11.59 -18.34 23.47
C GLY A 821 -11.72 -19.86 23.38
N HIS A 822 -10.65 -20.57 22.98
CA HIS A 822 -10.61 -22.03 22.96
C HIS A 822 -10.26 -22.58 24.35
N PHE A 823 -11.08 -23.54 24.82
CA PHE A 823 -10.92 -24.22 26.10
C PHE A 823 -10.43 -25.68 25.95
N GLU A 824 -10.11 -26.08 24.72
CA GLU A 824 -9.62 -27.41 24.38
C GLU A 824 -8.20 -27.34 23.84
N HIS A 825 -7.47 -28.45 23.95
CA HIS A 825 -6.11 -28.59 23.39
C HIS A 825 -6.09 -28.81 21.88
N VAL A 826 -7.22 -28.61 21.20
CA VAL A 826 -7.40 -28.83 19.76
C VAL A 826 -8.17 -27.68 19.13
N ASN A 827 -7.87 -27.41 17.86
CA ASN A 827 -8.58 -26.43 17.05
C ASN A 827 -8.66 -26.88 15.58
N VAL A 828 -9.71 -26.45 14.89
CA VAL A 828 -9.97 -26.74 13.47
C VAL A 828 -9.61 -25.51 12.65
N MET A 829 -8.77 -25.68 11.63
CA MET A 829 -8.31 -24.59 10.75
C MET A 829 -8.48 -24.93 9.28
N SER A 830 -8.58 -23.88 8.46
CA SER A 830 -8.54 -23.98 7.00
C SER A 830 -7.49 -23.02 6.42
N GLY A 831 -6.68 -23.48 5.47
CA GLY A 831 -5.70 -22.66 4.76
C GLY A 831 -4.61 -23.46 4.06
N THR A 832 -3.89 -22.81 3.16
CA THR A 832 -2.67 -23.38 2.53
C THR A 832 -1.57 -23.64 3.56
N SER A 833 -1.56 -22.88 4.67
CA SER A 833 -0.70 -23.12 5.82
C SER A 833 -1.03 -24.42 6.58
N VAL A 834 -2.26 -24.95 6.47
CA VAL A 834 -2.67 -26.25 7.02
C VAL A 834 -2.20 -27.39 6.12
N ALA A 835 -2.27 -27.21 4.80
CA ALA A 835 -1.81 -28.21 3.83
C ALA A 835 -0.27 -28.36 3.80
N THR A 836 0.46 -27.27 4.06
CA THR A 836 1.94 -27.24 4.02
C THR A 836 2.64 -28.24 4.97
N PRO A 837 2.33 -28.30 6.29
CA PRO A 837 2.95 -29.26 7.20
C PRO A 837 2.53 -30.71 6.88
N ILE A 838 1.35 -30.93 6.30
CA ILE A 838 0.92 -32.25 5.83
C ILE A 838 1.79 -32.68 4.64
N ALA A 839 2.06 -31.79 3.68
CA ALA A 839 2.93 -32.06 2.54
C ALA A 839 4.38 -32.31 2.97
N ALA A 840 4.93 -31.47 3.86
CA ALA A 840 6.26 -31.65 4.40
C ALA A 840 6.39 -32.98 5.17
N GLY A 841 5.37 -33.33 5.96
CA GLY A 841 5.32 -34.61 6.67
C GLY A 841 5.23 -35.82 5.73
N LEU A 842 4.48 -35.71 4.63
CA LEU A 842 4.42 -36.76 3.62
C LEU A 842 5.79 -36.98 2.96
N ALA A 843 6.47 -35.90 2.56
CA ALA A 843 7.83 -35.99 2.02
C ALA A 843 8.81 -36.61 3.03
N ALA A 844 8.70 -36.24 4.30
CA ALA A 844 9.50 -36.85 5.37
C ALA A 844 9.21 -38.34 5.56
N SER A 845 7.95 -38.76 5.43
CA SER A 845 7.56 -40.17 5.50
C SER A 845 8.06 -40.98 4.30
N ILE A 846 8.10 -40.39 3.09
CA ILE A 846 8.74 -41.00 1.91
C ILE A 846 10.24 -41.19 2.16
N LEU A 847 10.92 -40.17 2.67
CA LEU A 847 12.36 -40.25 2.94
C LEU A 847 12.68 -41.23 4.09
N SER A 848 11.85 -41.24 5.14
CA SER A 848 11.97 -42.17 6.27
C SER A 848 11.74 -43.61 5.82
N PHE A 849 10.71 -43.85 5.01
CA PHE A 849 10.44 -45.15 4.40
C PHE A 849 11.66 -45.69 3.64
N VAL A 850 12.25 -44.87 2.77
CA VAL A 850 13.41 -45.25 1.98
C VAL A 850 14.61 -45.54 2.86
N ARG A 851 14.92 -44.68 3.84
CA ARG A 851 16.03 -44.90 4.79
C ARG A 851 15.84 -46.18 5.61
N GLN A 852 14.62 -46.49 6.04
CA GLN A 852 14.27 -47.74 6.73
C GLN A 852 14.30 -48.97 5.83
N GLN A 853 14.08 -48.83 4.53
CA GLN A 853 14.24 -49.96 3.60
C GLN A 853 15.72 -50.22 3.30
N GLU A 854 16.52 -49.15 3.28
CA GLU A 854 17.95 -49.19 2.92
C GLU A 854 18.88 -49.60 4.07
N GLN A 855 18.45 -49.54 5.34
CA GLN A 855 19.27 -49.97 6.48
C GLN A 855 19.82 -51.40 6.37
N HIS A 856 19.16 -52.28 5.61
CA HIS A 856 19.57 -53.67 5.45
C HIS A 856 20.33 -53.90 4.13
N MET A 857 20.61 -52.84 3.37
CA MET A 857 21.35 -52.89 2.11
C MET A 857 22.85 -52.61 2.34
N PRO A 858 23.74 -53.19 1.51
CA PRO A 858 25.17 -52.96 1.63
C PRO A 858 25.54 -51.49 1.31
N PRO A 859 26.47 -50.87 2.07
CA PRO A 859 26.93 -49.52 1.79
C PRO A 859 27.61 -49.43 0.41
N GLY A 860 27.26 -48.41 -0.37
CA GLY A 860 27.74 -48.21 -1.76
C GLY A 860 26.81 -48.73 -2.86
N GLY A 861 25.62 -49.24 -2.51
CA GLY A 861 24.55 -49.54 -3.47
C GLY A 861 23.92 -48.28 -4.08
N ASP A 862 23.06 -48.47 -5.08
CA ASP A 862 22.31 -47.39 -5.74
C ASP A 862 21.16 -46.87 -4.85
N LEU A 863 21.52 -46.17 -3.77
CA LEU A 863 20.60 -45.71 -2.72
C LEU A 863 19.71 -44.55 -3.23
N LEU A 864 18.41 -44.65 -2.95
CA LEU A 864 17.39 -43.65 -3.22
C LEU A 864 17.37 -42.55 -2.16
N GLY A 865 17.84 -42.80 -0.94
CA GLY A 865 17.84 -41.81 0.15
C GLY A 865 18.52 -40.48 -0.22
N PRO A 866 19.78 -40.49 -0.69
CA PRO A 866 20.45 -39.28 -1.16
C PRO A 866 19.80 -38.66 -2.41
N TRP A 867 19.29 -39.49 -3.32
CA TRP A 867 18.61 -39.03 -4.53
C TRP A 867 17.34 -38.24 -4.21
N LEU A 868 16.57 -38.66 -3.21
CA LEU A 868 15.35 -37.99 -2.75
C LEU A 868 15.58 -36.65 -2.05
N LYS A 869 16.83 -36.32 -1.68
CA LYS A 869 17.17 -34.99 -1.14
C LYS A 869 17.29 -33.91 -2.23
N ASP A 870 17.38 -34.31 -3.50
CA ASP A 870 17.29 -33.37 -4.61
C ASP A 870 15.83 -32.96 -4.85
N VAL A 871 15.63 -31.66 -5.10
CA VAL A 871 14.30 -31.08 -5.30
C VAL A 871 13.59 -31.68 -6.50
N HIS A 872 14.28 -31.89 -7.63
CA HIS A 872 13.65 -32.43 -8.84
C HIS A 872 13.26 -33.90 -8.64
N SER A 873 14.09 -34.67 -7.93
CA SER A 873 13.78 -36.06 -7.58
C SER A 873 12.53 -36.18 -6.72
N MET A 874 12.43 -35.38 -5.65
CA MET A 874 11.24 -35.38 -4.80
C MET A 874 10.02 -34.86 -5.56
N ASP A 875 10.19 -33.84 -6.40
CA ASP A 875 9.13 -33.30 -7.28
C ASP A 875 8.53 -34.38 -8.19
N GLU A 876 9.36 -35.23 -8.81
CA GLU A 876 8.89 -36.35 -9.63
C GLU A 876 8.15 -37.42 -8.83
N VAL A 877 8.60 -37.70 -7.61
CA VAL A 877 7.87 -38.62 -6.72
C VAL A 877 6.52 -38.02 -6.31
N LEU A 878 6.45 -36.73 -5.99
CA LEU A 878 5.19 -36.05 -5.67
C LEU A 878 4.25 -36.01 -6.89
N LYS A 879 4.77 -35.70 -8.09
CA LYS A 879 4.02 -35.75 -9.37
C LYS A 879 3.48 -37.14 -9.67
N SER A 880 4.24 -38.20 -9.37
CA SER A 880 3.76 -39.57 -9.57
C SER A 880 2.49 -39.90 -8.77
N MET A 881 2.23 -39.14 -7.71
CA MET A 881 1.04 -39.26 -6.88
C MET A 881 -0.15 -38.43 -7.38
N VAL A 882 0.00 -37.70 -8.48
CA VAL A 882 -1.05 -36.88 -9.10
C VAL A 882 -1.76 -37.70 -10.18
N LYS A 883 -2.93 -38.26 -9.87
CA LYS A 883 -3.73 -39.02 -10.86
C LYS A 883 -4.36 -38.13 -11.92
N GLN A 884 -4.85 -36.97 -11.52
CA GLN A 884 -5.57 -36.03 -12.37
C GLN A 884 -5.49 -34.62 -11.79
N ARG A 885 -5.28 -33.63 -12.67
CA ARG A 885 -5.41 -32.21 -12.29
C ARG A 885 -6.84 -31.86 -11.92
N ARG A 886 -7.00 -31.06 -10.87
CA ARG A 886 -8.30 -30.60 -10.37
C ARG A 886 -8.49 -29.10 -10.65
N GLY A 887 -9.73 -28.71 -10.91
CA GLY A 887 -10.09 -27.32 -11.22
C GLY A 887 -9.32 -26.77 -12.43
N GLN A 888 -8.77 -25.56 -12.29
CA GLN A 888 -8.02 -24.85 -13.34
C GLN A 888 -6.51 -25.12 -13.32
N GLY A 889 -6.06 -26.30 -12.88
CA GLY A 889 -4.65 -26.70 -13.00
C GLY A 889 -3.94 -27.10 -11.71
N TYR A 890 -4.67 -27.43 -10.64
CA TYR A 890 -4.05 -27.87 -9.38
C TYR A 890 -3.67 -29.35 -9.43
N ASP A 891 -2.45 -29.66 -9.01
CA ASP A 891 -1.87 -30.99 -8.96
C ASP A 891 -2.19 -31.64 -7.61
N TYR A 892 -3.37 -32.24 -7.52
CA TYR A 892 -3.84 -32.88 -6.28
C TYR A 892 -3.07 -34.17 -5.99
N ILE A 893 -2.34 -34.17 -4.87
CA ILE A 893 -1.56 -35.32 -4.43
C ILE A 893 -2.50 -36.35 -3.79
N THR A 894 -2.41 -37.59 -4.27
CA THR A 894 -3.16 -38.74 -3.75
C THR A 894 -2.20 -39.77 -3.13
N PRO A 895 -1.84 -39.66 -1.84
CA PRO A 895 -0.71 -40.41 -1.25
C PRO A 895 -0.81 -41.94 -1.34
N HIS A 896 -2.05 -42.46 -1.37
CA HIS A 896 -2.34 -43.90 -1.51
C HIS A 896 -1.95 -44.49 -2.88
N THR A 897 -1.53 -43.67 -3.85
CA THR A 897 -0.96 -44.16 -5.12
C THR A 897 0.42 -44.78 -4.95
N LEU A 898 1.27 -44.10 -4.16
CA LEU A 898 2.58 -44.58 -3.80
C LEU A 898 2.48 -45.57 -2.64
N PHE A 899 1.89 -45.12 -1.52
CA PHE A 899 1.66 -45.92 -0.31
C PHE A 899 0.32 -46.66 -0.36
N ASP A 900 0.12 -47.49 -1.37
CA ASP A 900 -1.07 -48.35 -1.43
C ASP A 900 -1.02 -49.41 -0.32
N ARG A 901 -2.05 -49.50 0.52
CA ARG A 901 -2.14 -50.44 1.64
C ARG A 901 -2.05 -51.91 1.24
N LYS A 902 -2.28 -52.23 -0.03
CA LYS A 902 -2.15 -53.58 -0.57
C LYS A 902 -0.74 -53.89 -1.06
N SER A 903 0.10 -52.86 -1.25
CA SER A 903 1.47 -53.04 -1.71
C SER A 903 2.38 -53.44 -0.55
N THR A 904 3.40 -54.23 -0.83
CA THR A 904 4.48 -54.51 0.11
C THR A 904 5.48 -53.35 0.13
N ARG A 905 6.30 -53.26 1.20
CA ARG A 905 7.40 -52.29 1.27
C ARG A 905 8.35 -52.41 0.07
N GLU A 906 8.65 -53.63 -0.38
CA GLU A 906 9.52 -53.82 -1.54
C GLU A 906 8.88 -53.29 -2.84
N GLU A 907 7.58 -53.49 -3.04
CA GLU A 907 6.85 -52.94 -4.20
C GLU A 907 6.84 -51.40 -4.20
N VAL A 908 6.62 -50.77 -3.04
CA VAL A 908 6.66 -49.30 -2.92
C VAL A 908 8.07 -48.78 -3.21
N TYR A 909 9.12 -49.43 -2.68
CA TYR A 909 10.50 -49.06 -2.95
C TYR A 909 10.85 -49.19 -4.44
N ASN A 910 10.41 -50.28 -5.08
CA ASN A 910 10.60 -50.49 -6.52
C ASN A 910 9.84 -49.48 -7.39
N LYS A 911 8.66 -49.00 -6.96
CA LYS A 911 7.97 -47.88 -7.63
C LYS A 911 8.83 -46.62 -7.64
N ILE A 912 9.40 -46.25 -6.48
CA ILE A 912 10.30 -45.07 -6.37
C ILE A 912 11.55 -45.26 -7.25
N LYS A 913 12.13 -46.47 -7.25
CA LYS A 913 13.26 -46.81 -8.11
C LYS A 913 12.92 -46.71 -9.60
N SER A 914 11.72 -47.09 -9.99
CA SER A 914 11.24 -46.96 -11.38
C SER A 914 11.10 -45.49 -11.79
N ILE A 915 10.59 -44.63 -10.90
CA ILE A 915 10.49 -43.17 -11.14
C ILE A 915 11.89 -42.60 -11.40
N ARG A 916 12.86 -42.95 -10.56
CA ARG A 916 14.25 -42.53 -10.75
C ARG A 916 14.79 -42.97 -12.12
N LYS A 917 14.54 -44.21 -12.52
CA LYS A 917 15.00 -44.72 -13.81
C LYS A 917 14.42 -43.91 -14.97
N HIS A 918 13.12 -43.62 -14.95
CA HIS A 918 12.45 -42.83 -15.99
C HIS A 918 12.89 -41.37 -16.06
N LEU A 919 13.43 -40.80 -14.97
CA LEU A 919 13.93 -39.43 -14.96
C LEU A 919 15.25 -39.27 -15.73
N TYR A 920 16.05 -40.34 -15.82
CA TYR A 920 17.37 -40.34 -16.46
C TYR A 920 17.41 -41.10 -17.80
N ASP A 921 16.32 -41.77 -18.18
CA ASP A 921 16.07 -42.34 -19.51
C ASP A 921 15.52 -41.27 -20.45
#